data_AF-A0A924FHW4-F1
#
_entry.id   AF-A0A924FHW4-F1
#
_cell.length_a   1.000
_cell.length_b   1.000
_cell.length_c   1.000
_cell.angle_alpha   90.00
_cell.angle_beta   90.00
_cell.angle_gamma   90.00
#
_symmetry.space_group_name_H-M   'P 1'
#
loop_
_entity.id
_entity.type
_entity.pdbx_description
1 polymer ?
#
loop_
_entity_poly.entity_id
_entity_poly.type
_entity_poly.pdbx_seq_one_letter_code
_entity_poly.pdbx_strand_id
1 'polypeptide(L)'
;MPTTLSLHNPTPGLHWYVSKPLGTDQIAAIRDPQGGQTVKQPTSIPSPFARMDLVRAAFLNLSLKPDLSGSVNDQRVVSDTLDVGELFFNYDKLKALVTIVPFDVRTDLDRLRNSSNQGHRRLGDALKLFLDQDAPEYNFDQINRLFVLSYRGRVIGGTSPKTLFFSSGNDLSWVDETVGNHRLFSTDTRPLHQRDIEYQKFWYALKLFMPNFRDRFREVDDYLNRSRALLQQQNPALFYEHIEQPNGQQLLTQEKFTNEFEELTTGPGDIVEVLGFPLRKKKSDARAIDQVSDFIIKSDKYTRLNTGKPRPMALQNRFFRQFTYVPQTQWNPNTPVPYVARESWRDNQRPLPGQPGNYPWLTVSDFLEPYLVRLPYPTDRGRFFDGNLQAPGTDKGYLLPLKKDFFDFFDVGDLLNGKVRLKLTPQAGGVSVSLDIPVTAPGQPGNQFVTFERTYSTSTAAPNEANNEGVIVENSFTVNVYPFVRSGSVAVPADYRVQLIESGFDSQNQYELAYFDGNTNAEVAPESIHQRTVRQQNTDGSSVYYVLRSEFDYAQVNVRGDGREMHGLLVPRWQEYSGGSKQFAFSVDFGTTNTHIEYSVDGGTPRPFDVAELTPQVATLVNPAQYNAALFELFVLYDLEFVPPTIGPGRVDSFPTRTAIAEPLNLSFNQQTQALADFNIPFYVERQPAGSNRITTNLKWAKNNDQTERRVEAFLEELLMLIKNKVLTEGGNLTQTTVYWFFPASMTPGRVSQLRADWQELYNRYIGGSSGRLREVSESVAPFYYYKQNPTLSASARPVVNVDIGGGTSDVVVYERNEPRLLTSFRFAGNAIYGDAFSEYGAASHNGFVRKYADKIQTLLNSQNLTNLSDNNRQMLETNRSEDIMAFWFSIEKSNDVKAKSMLSFNGMLAKDEDLKIVFVLFYTALLYHIAQ
;
A
#
# COMPACT_ATOMS: atom_id res chain seq x y z
N MET A 1 -74.95 -46.29 43.24
CA MET A 1 -73.90 -45.77 42.34
C MET A 1 -74.58 -45.29 41.06
N PRO A 2 -74.22 -44.13 40.49
CA PRO A 2 -74.85 -43.67 39.26
C PRO A 2 -74.39 -44.53 38.09
N THR A 3 -75.33 -45.14 37.38
CA THR A 3 -75.12 -45.79 36.10
C THR A 3 -74.97 -44.74 35.01
N THR A 4 -74.00 -44.91 34.10
CA THR A 4 -73.72 -43.98 33.00
C THR A 4 -73.95 -44.67 31.65
N LEU A 5 -74.50 -43.95 30.68
CA LEU A 5 -74.74 -44.42 29.31
C LEU A 5 -73.42 -44.33 28.52
N SER A 6 -72.96 -45.42 27.90
CA SER A 6 -71.74 -45.43 27.06
C SER A 6 -72.09 -45.50 25.58
N LEU A 7 -71.35 -44.75 24.76
CA LEU A 7 -71.41 -44.80 23.30
C LEU A 7 -70.65 -46.00 22.69
N HIS A 8 -69.77 -46.64 23.46
CA HIS A 8 -68.98 -47.77 23.00
C HIS A 8 -69.46 -49.03 23.73
N ASN A 9 -70.27 -49.86 23.06
CA ASN A 9 -70.81 -51.13 23.54
C ASN A 9 -69.65 -52.06 23.98
N PRO A 10 -69.35 -52.19 25.28
CA PRO A 10 -68.32 -53.11 25.75
C PRO A 10 -68.86 -54.56 25.77
N THR A 11 -70.19 -54.73 25.71
CA THR A 11 -70.89 -56.02 25.68
C THR A 11 -72.22 -55.87 24.92
N PRO A 12 -72.56 -56.74 23.95
CA PRO A 12 -73.81 -56.59 23.19
C PRO A 12 -75.05 -56.74 24.08
N GLY A 13 -75.92 -55.72 24.11
CA GLY A 13 -77.26 -55.80 24.74
C GLY A 13 -77.43 -55.14 26.11
N LEU A 14 -76.42 -54.47 26.67
CA LEU A 14 -76.52 -53.72 27.94
C LEU A 14 -76.01 -52.27 27.74
N HIS A 15 -76.84 -51.28 28.07
CA HIS A 15 -76.56 -49.84 27.84
C HIS A 15 -76.12 -49.07 29.09
N TRP A 16 -76.13 -49.69 30.27
CA TRP A 16 -75.87 -49.02 31.55
C TRP A 16 -74.86 -49.82 32.38
N TYR A 17 -73.75 -49.17 32.78
CA TYR A 17 -72.73 -49.78 33.64
C TYR A 17 -72.33 -48.87 34.81
N VAL A 18 -71.71 -49.48 35.82
CA VAL A 18 -71.07 -48.79 36.94
C VAL A 18 -69.74 -48.19 36.45
N SER A 19 -69.62 -46.86 36.49
CA SER A 19 -68.44 -46.11 36.06
C SER A 19 -67.15 -46.59 36.75
N LYS A 20 -66.12 -46.87 35.94
CA LYS A 20 -64.71 -47.05 36.35
C LYS A 20 -63.82 -46.19 35.44
N PRO A 21 -62.64 -45.73 35.93
CA PRO A 21 -61.64 -45.08 35.09
C PRO A 21 -61.25 -45.96 33.89
N LEU A 22 -61.02 -45.35 32.73
CA LEU A 22 -60.59 -46.06 31.52
C LEU A 22 -59.22 -46.73 31.74
N GLY A 23 -59.13 -48.01 31.42
CA GLY A 23 -57.87 -48.78 31.43
C GLY A 23 -57.06 -48.61 30.15
N THR A 24 -55.79 -49.04 30.18
CA THR A 24 -54.81 -48.89 29.08
C THR A 24 -55.31 -49.44 27.73
N ASP A 25 -55.98 -50.60 27.75
CA ASP A 25 -56.51 -51.24 26.53
C ASP A 25 -57.70 -50.48 25.93
N GLN A 26 -58.48 -49.79 26.77
CA GLN A 26 -59.62 -48.99 26.34
C GLN A 26 -59.17 -47.65 25.75
N ILE A 27 -58.10 -47.06 26.29
CA ILE A 27 -57.45 -45.87 25.72
C ILE A 27 -56.83 -46.22 24.36
N ALA A 28 -56.16 -47.36 24.24
CA ALA A 28 -55.60 -47.84 22.97
C ALA A 28 -56.66 -48.15 21.89
N ALA A 29 -57.91 -48.42 22.30
CA ALA A 29 -59.02 -48.67 21.40
C ALA A 29 -59.70 -47.39 20.86
N ILE A 30 -59.37 -46.20 21.41
CA ILE A 30 -59.89 -44.92 20.92
C ILE A 30 -59.21 -44.61 19.58
N ARG A 31 -59.95 -44.77 18.48
CA ARG A 31 -59.49 -44.42 17.13
C ARG A 31 -59.85 -42.98 16.80
N ASP A 32 -58.87 -42.20 16.37
CA ASP A 32 -59.10 -40.89 15.76
C ASP A 32 -59.93 -41.05 14.47
N PRO A 33 -61.14 -40.47 14.38
CA PRO A 33 -62.00 -40.57 13.19
C PRO A 33 -61.38 -39.97 11.91
N GLN A 34 -60.31 -39.16 11.99
CA GLN A 34 -59.58 -38.65 10.83
C GLN A 34 -58.17 -39.24 10.65
N GLY A 35 -57.77 -40.21 11.48
CA GLY A 35 -56.50 -40.94 11.35
C GLY A 35 -55.25 -40.06 11.32
N GLY A 36 -55.25 -38.91 12.01
CA GLY A 36 -54.12 -37.98 12.03
C GLY A 36 -53.88 -37.22 10.71
N GLN A 37 -54.81 -37.26 9.75
CA GLN A 37 -54.67 -36.59 8.44
C GLN A 37 -54.95 -35.07 8.47
N THR A 38 -55.06 -34.45 9.64
CA THR A 38 -55.32 -33.01 9.76
C THR A 38 -54.03 -32.19 9.67
N VAL A 39 -53.99 -31.18 8.78
CA VAL A 39 -52.88 -30.21 8.69
C VAL A 39 -52.80 -29.31 9.92
N LYS A 40 -53.92 -29.11 10.63
CA LYS A 40 -53.98 -28.38 11.91
C LYS A 40 -53.71 -29.34 13.06
N GLN A 41 -52.73 -29.00 13.88
CA GLN A 41 -52.35 -29.79 15.06
C GLN A 41 -53.49 -29.77 16.09
N PRO A 42 -53.95 -30.93 16.59
CA PRO A 42 -55.03 -31.01 17.55
C PRO A 42 -54.51 -30.69 18.95
N THR A 43 -54.71 -29.47 19.43
CA THR A 43 -54.60 -29.17 20.87
C THR A 43 -55.82 -28.36 21.31
N SER A 44 -56.76 -29.02 21.99
CA SER A 44 -57.95 -28.39 22.59
C SER A 44 -57.61 -27.53 23.82
N ILE A 45 -56.37 -27.63 24.33
CA ILE A 45 -55.82 -26.85 25.44
C ILE A 45 -54.46 -26.28 25.02
N PRO A 46 -54.32 -24.96 24.81
CA PRO A 46 -53.06 -24.36 24.35
C PRO A 46 -52.12 -24.13 25.53
N SER A 47 -51.40 -25.18 25.96
CA SER A 47 -50.32 -25.07 26.94
C SER A 47 -49.00 -25.61 26.37
N PRO A 48 -47.83 -25.09 26.82
CA PRO A 48 -46.53 -25.61 26.40
C PRO A 48 -46.34 -27.09 26.79
N PHE A 49 -46.95 -27.54 27.88
CA PHE A 49 -46.89 -28.95 28.31
C PHE A 49 -47.69 -29.88 27.41
N ALA A 50 -48.88 -29.46 26.96
CA ALA A 50 -49.64 -30.21 25.95
C ALA A 50 -48.87 -30.32 24.63
N ARG A 51 -48.08 -29.29 24.30
CA ARG A 51 -47.18 -29.34 23.14
C ARG A 51 -46.06 -30.37 23.30
N MET A 52 -45.45 -30.45 24.49
CA MET A 52 -44.43 -31.46 24.79
C MET A 52 -44.98 -32.88 24.68
N ASP A 53 -46.21 -33.14 25.15
CA ASP A 53 -46.84 -34.45 24.98
C ASP A 53 -47.12 -34.81 23.52
N LEU A 54 -47.60 -33.85 22.73
CA LEU A 54 -47.83 -34.08 21.30
C LEU A 54 -46.52 -34.40 20.55
N VAL A 55 -45.41 -33.74 20.90
CA VAL A 55 -44.09 -34.08 20.37
C VAL A 55 -43.65 -35.48 20.81
N ARG A 56 -43.85 -35.83 22.08
CA ARG A 56 -43.56 -37.17 22.61
C ARG A 56 -44.33 -38.26 21.85
N ALA A 57 -45.64 -38.07 21.66
CA ALA A 57 -46.50 -38.99 20.93
C ALA A 57 -46.05 -39.14 19.48
N ALA A 58 -45.66 -38.05 18.82
CA ALA A 58 -45.13 -38.09 17.45
C ALA A 58 -43.83 -38.91 17.35
N PHE A 59 -42.87 -38.71 18.27
CA PHE A 59 -41.65 -39.53 18.33
C PHE A 59 -41.97 -41.01 18.54
N LEU A 60 -42.90 -41.33 19.45
CA LEU A 60 -43.37 -42.70 19.68
C LEU A 60 -43.94 -43.30 18.39
N ASN A 61 -44.91 -42.62 17.77
CA ASN A 61 -45.61 -43.10 16.58
C ASN A 61 -44.64 -43.42 15.43
N LEU A 62 -43.67 -42.54 15.16
CA LEU A 62 -42.65 -42.79 14.13
C LEU A 62 -41.72 -43.95 14.51
N SER A 63 -41.31 -44.07 15.78
CA SER A 63 -40.39 -45.11 16.24
C SER A 63 -40.96 -46.55 16.16
N LEU A 64 -42.30 -46.68 16.16
CA LEU A 64 -43.01 -47.96 15.99
C LEU A 64 -42.80 -48.56 14.59
N LYS A 65 -42.38 -47.76 13.60
CA LYS A 65 -42.11 -48.20 12.23
C LYS A 65 -40.59 -48.21 11.94
N PRO A 66 -40.05 -49.26 11.28
CA PRO A 66 -38.62 -49.32 10.98
C PRO A 66 -38.09 -48.19 10.10
N ASP A 67 -38.93 -47.63 9.24
CA ASP A 67 -38.61 -46.57 8.28
C ASP A 67 -38.94 -45.15 8.78
N LEU A 68 -39.35 -45.01 10.05
CA LEU A 68 -39.81 -43.74 10.64
C LEU A 68 -40.97 -43.09 9.85
N SER A 69 -41.79 -43.92 9.18
CA SER A 69 -43.02 -43.46 8.54
C SER A 69 -44.17 -43.29 9.54
N GLY A 70 -45.08 -42.35 9.26
CA GLY A 70 -46.23 -42.05 10.12
C GLY A 70 -47.21 -41.10 9.45
N SER A 71 -48.10 -40.49 10.23
CA SER A 71 -48.96 -39.44 9.69
C SER A 71 -48.12 -38.23 9.25
N VAL A 72 -48.63 -37.45 8.28
CA VAL A 72 -47.98 -36.20 7.85
C VAL A 72 -47.75 -35.26 9.05
N ASN A 73 -48.67 -35.27 10.01
CA ASN A 73 -48.55 -34.45 11.21
C ASN A 73 -47.45 -34.95 12.16
N ASP A 74 -47.32 -36.26 12.39
CA ASP A 74 -46.22 -36.82 13.20
C ASP A 74 -44.85 -36.50 12.59
N GLN A 75 -44.71 -36.70 11.28
CA GLN A 75 -43.47 -36.38 10.54
C GLN A 75 -43.13 -34.89 10.64
N ARG A 76 -44.12 -34.02 10.48
CA ARG A 76 -43.94 -32.58 10.60
C ARG A 76 -43.56 -32.15 12.01
N VAL A 77 -44.24 -32.66 13.03
CA VAL A 77 -43.97 -32.32 14.44
C VAL A 77 -42.54 -32.72 14.83
N VAL A 78 -42.09 -33.91 14.43
CA VAL A 78 -40.71 -34.35 14.70
C VAL A 78 -39.71 -33.53 13.88
N SER A 79 -39.99 -33.25 12.61
CA SER A 79 -39.13 -32.38 11.78
C SER A 79 -38.99 -30.98 12.36
N ASP A 80 -40.08 -30.32 12.74
CA ASP A 80 -40.08 -28.99 13.34
C ASP A 80 -39.33 -28.99 14.70
N THR A 81 -39.43 -30.09 15.46
CA THR A 81 -38.69 -30.24 16.72
C THR A 81 -37.18 -30.37 16.48
N LEU A 82 -36.79 -31.13 15.45
CA LEU A 82 -35.41 -31.21 15.01
C LEU A 82 -34.90 -29.87 14.45
N ASP A 83 -35.75 -29.08 13.78
CA ASP A 83 -35.40 -27.74 13.30
C ASP A 83 -35.10 -26.80 14.48
N VAL A 84 -35.89 -26.85 15.56
CA VAL A 84 -35.59 -26.10 16.80
C VAL A 84 -34.23 -26.52 17.38
N GLY A 85 -33.96 -27.81 17.50
CA GLY A 85 -32.66 -28.29 17.98
C GLY A 85 -31.51 -27.85 17.07
N GLU A 86 -31.74 -27.71 15.76
CA GLU A 86 -30.72 -27.31 14.79
C GLU A 86 -30.40 -25.82 14.91
N LEU A 87 -31.38 -25.01 15.32
CA LEU A 87 -31.19 -23.61 15.68
C LEU A 87 -30.37 -23.45 16.97
N PHE A 88 -30.61 -24.28 18.00
CA PHE A 88 -29.75 -24.32 19.19
C PHE A 88 -28.32 -24.76 18.83
N PHE A 89 -28.19 -25.80 18.00
CA PHE A 89 -26.90 -26.33 17.58
C PHE A 89 -26.09 -25.34 16.75
N ASN A 90 -26.73 -24.56 15.88
CA ASN A 90 -26.10 -23.52 15.06
C ASN A 90 -26.22 -22.11 15.66
N TYR A 91 -26.39 -21.99 16.98
CA TYR A 91 -26.69 -20.72 17.64
C TYR A 91 -25.70 -19.59 17.27
N ASP A 92 -24.39 -19.87 17.21
CA ASP A 92 -23.39 -18.86 16.86
C ASP A 92 -23.59 -18.26 15.46
N LYS A 93 -24.04 -19.08 14.49
CA LYS A 93 -24.39 -18.63 13.13
C LYS A 93 -25.55 -17.65 13.16
N LEU A 94 -26.48 -17.87 14.09
CA LEU A 94 -27.80 -17.26 14.09
C LEU A 94 -28.01 -16.26 15.22
N LYS A 95 -27.00 -15.98 16.05
CA LYS A 95 -27.12 -15.15 17.27
C LYS A 95 -27.67 -13.73 17.03
N ALA A 96 -27.53 -13.20 15.81
CA ALA A 96 -28.10 -11.92 15.42
C ALA A 96 -29.63 -11.97 15.18
N LEU A 97 -30.16 -13.17 14.91
CA LEU A 97 -31.55 -13.42 14.56
C LEU A 97 -32.27 -14.25 15.64
N VAL A 98 -31.53 -15.04 16.41
CA VAL A 98 -32.04 -15.98 17.41
C VAL A 98 -31.68 -15.51 18.80
N THR A 99 -32.66 -15.55 19.70
CA THR A 99 -32.48 -15.27 21.12
C THR A 99 -32.94 -16.46 21.94
N ILE A 100 -32.12 -16.86 22.90
CA ILE A 100 -32.45 -17.92 23.87
C ILE A 100 -32.69 -17.22 25.21
N VAL A 101 -33.88 -17.39 25.77
CA VAL A 101 -34.28 -16.76 27.04
C VAL A 101 -34.46 -17.85 28.09
N PRO A 102 -33.70 -17.83 29.20
CA PRO A 102 -33.90 -18.77 30.29
C PRO A 102 -35.20 -18.45 31.05
N PHE A 103 -35.91 -19.48 31.44
CA PHE A 103 -37.03 -19.47 32.38
C PHE A 103 -36.65 -20.37 33.56
N ASP A 104 -36.31 -19.76 34.68
CA ASP A 104 -36.00 -20.48 35.92
C ASP A 104 -37.30 -20.85 36.62
N VAL A 105 -37.57 -22.15 36.69
CA VAL A 105 -38.85 -22.68 37.15
C VAL A 105 -39.14 -22.28 38.59
N ARG A 106 -38.12 -22.04 39.42
CA ARG A 106 -38.33 -21.59 40.80
C ARG A 106 -38.56 -20.09 40.83
N THR A 107 -37.60 -19.31 40.34
CA THR A 107 -37.64 -17.86 40.56
C THR A 107 -38.66 -17.15 39.67
N ASP A 108 -38.81 -17.55 38.41
CA ASP A 108 -39.73 -16.88 37.49
C ASP A 108 -41.18 -17.28 37.74
N LEU A 109 -41.43 -18.51 38.19
CA LEU A 109 -42.77 -18.95 38.61
C LEU A 109 -43.23 -18.21 39.86
N ASP A 110 -42.36 -18.05 40.86
CA ASP A 110 -42.66 -17.25 42.05
C ASP A 110 -42.86 -15.78 41.69
N ARG A 111 -42.09 -15.23 40.74
CA ARG A 111 -42.30 -13.87 40.22
C ARG A 111 -43.67 -13.73 39.55
N LEU A 112 -44.11 -14.71 38.76
CA LEU A 112 -45.44 -14.70 38.15
C LEU A 112 -46.55 -14.73 39.21
N ARG A 113 -46.43 -15.60 40.21
CA ARG A 113 -47.43 -15.77 41.29
C ARG A 113 -47.49 -14.58 42.25
N ASN A 114 -46.39 -13.84 42.41
CA ASN A 114 -46.32 -12.63 43.22
C ASN A 114 -46.49 -11.33 42.41
N SER A 115 -46.74 -11.42 41.10
CA SER A 115 -46.92 -10.24 40.25
C SER A 115 -48.15 -9.44 40.65
N SER A 116 -48.10 -8.10 40.51
CA SER A 116 -49.27 -7.23 40.71
C SER A 116 -50.38 -7.48 39.68
N ASN A 117 -50.04 -8.05 38.51
CA ASN A 117 -50.99 -8.38 37.45
C ASN A 117 -51.72 -9.72 37.73
N GLN A 118 -53.05 -9.70 37.75
CA GLN A 118 -53.88 -10.88 37.99
C GLN A 118 -53.68 -12.00 36.93
N GLY A 119 -53.45 -11.63 35.67
CA GLY A 119 -53.19 -12.58 34.59
C GLY A 119 -51.88 -13.34 34.78
N HIS A 120 -50.82 -12.67 35.22
CA HIS A 120 -49.54 -13.31 35.55
C HIS A 120 -49.70 -14.30 36.70
N ARG A 121 -50.45 -13.94 37.74
CA ARG A 121 -50.71 -14.84 38.88
C ARG A 121 -51.45 -16.10 38.43
N ARG A 122 -52.51 -15.94 37.62
CA ARG A 122 -53.26 -17.08 37.06
C ARG A 122 -52.38 -17.98 36.19
N LEU A 123 -51.53 -17.40 35.34
CA LEU A 123 -50.57 -18.16 34.55
C LEU A 123 -49.58 -18.92 35.44
N GLY A 124 -49.03 -18.26 36.46
CA GLY A 124 -48.12 -18.88 37.42
C GLY A 124 -48.75 -20.03 38.20
N ASP A 125 -50.00 -19.86 38.67
CA ASP A 125 -50.72 -20.92 39.38
C ASP A 125 -51.06 -22.10 38.44
N ALA A 126 -51.44 -21.84 37.18
CA ALA A 126 -51.70 -22.88 36.20
C ALA A 126 -50.42 -23.66 35.84
N LEU A 127 -49.31 -22.95 35.61
CA LEU A 127 -48.01 -23.59 35.35
C LEU A 127 -47.58 -24.45 36.53
N LYS A 128 -47.71 -23.94 37.76
CA LYS A 128 -47.42 -24.70 38.98
C LYS A 128 -48.26 -25.97 39.08
N LEU A 129 -49.56 -25.87 38.81
CA LEU A 129 -50.46 -27.02 38.87
C LEU A 129 -49.99 -28.16 37.96
N PHE A 130 -49.68 -27.87 36.69
CA PHE A 130 -49.20 -28.89 35.76
C PHE A 130 -47.80 -29.39 36.08
N LEU A 131 -46.88 -28.51 36.51
CA LEU A 131 -45.55 -28.90 36.95
C LEU A 131 -45.60 -29.87 38.13
N ASP A 132 -46.51 -29.66 39.09
CA ASP A 132 -46.67 -30.52 40.25
C ASP A 132 -47.44 -31.82 39.93
N GLN A 133 -48.54 -31.73 39.16
CA GLN A 133 -49.40 -32.89 38.83
C GLN A 133 -48.71 -33.91 37.93
N ASP A 134 -48.00 -33.43 36.90
CA ASP A 134 -47.42 -34.27 35.85
C ASP A 134 -45.91 -34.49 36.04
N ALA A 135 -45.36 -34.11 37.21
CA ALA A 135 -43.93 -34.22 37.53
C ALA A 135 -43.30 -35.57 37.19
N PRO A 136 -43.88 -36.72 37.61
CA PRO A 136 -43.27 -38.03 37.34
C PRO A 136 -43.27 -38.41 35.86
N GLU A 137 -44.25 -37.96 35.07
CA GLU A 137 -44.41 -38.38 33.66
C GLU A 137 -43.48 -37.59 32.72
N TYR A 138 -43.26 -36.30 33.02
CA TYR A 138 -42.49 -35.38 32.15
C TYR A 138 -41.18 -34.88 32.75
N ASN A 139 -40.73 -35.46 33.88
CA ASN A 139 -39.52 -35.06 34.61
C ASN A 139 -39.56 -33.59 35.11
N PHE A 140 -40.74 -33.04 35.43
CA PHE A 140 -40.86 -31.62 35.79
C PHE A 140 -40.23 -31.27 37.14
N ASP A 141 -40.14 -32.24 38.06
CA ASP A 141 -39.47 -32.13 39.35
C ASP A 141 -37.94 -32.02 39.23
N GLN A 142 -37.37 -32.39 38.08
CA GLN A 142 -35.94 -32.35 37.79
C GLN A 142 -35.53 -31.14 36.94
N ILE A 143 -36.45 -30.25 36.59
CA ILE A 143 -36.12 -29.04 35.83
C ILE A 143 -35.47 -28.01 36.75
N ASN A 144 -34.30 -27.51 36.37
CA ASN A 144 -33.80 -26.24 36.91
C ASN A 144 -34.32 -25.08 36.05
N ARG A 145 -34.02 -25.11 34.75
CA ARG A 145 -34.42 -24.07 33.79
C ARG A 145 -34.98 -24.66 32.50
N LEU A 146 -35.91 -23.93 31.88
CA LEU A 146 -36.33 -24.12 30.50
C LEU A 146 -35.78 -22.98 29.66
N PHE A 147 -35.48 -23.22 28.39
CA PHE A 147 -34.92 -22.21 27.51
C PHE A 147 -35.86 -21.99 26.33
N VAL A 148 -36.38 -20.77 26.23
CA VAL A 148 -37.32 -20.36 25.18
C VAL A 148 -36.54 -19.80 24.01
N LEU A 149 -36.75 -20.36 22.83
CA LEU A 149 -36.12 -19.95 21.58
C LEU A 149 -37.02 -18.98 20.82
N SER A 150 -36.47 -17.82 20.49
CA SER A 150 -37.12 -16.83 19.64
C SER A 150 -36.31 -16.55 18.39
N TYR A 151 -36.98 -16.38 17.25
CA TYR A 151 -36.38 -15.94 15.99
C TYR A 151 -37.00 -14.58 15.61
N ARG A 152 -36.15 -13.57 15.39
CA ARG A 152 -36.52 -12.16 15.15
C ARG A 152 -37.58 -11.66 16.13
N GLY A 153 -37.41 -11.99 17.42
CA GLY A 153 -38.28 -11.58 18.53
C GLY A 153 -39.59 -12.36 18.69
N ARG A 154 -39.86 -13.40 17.89
CA ARG A 154 -41.05 -14.25 18.04
C ARG A 154 -40.67 -15.65 18.51
N VAL A 155 -41.39 -16.17 19.50
CA VAL A 155 -41.14 -17.52 20.06
C VAL A 155 -41.47 -18.59 19.02
N ILE A 156 -40.52 -19.50 18.81
CA ILE A 156 -40.64 -20.59 17.83
C ILE A 156 -40.48 -21.99 18.45
N GLY A 157 -40.00 -22.09 19.70
CA GLY A 157 -39.81 -23.36 20.38
C GLY A 157 -39.02 -23.20 21.68
N GLY A 158 -38.49 -24.31 22.19
CA GLY A 158 -37.62 -24.29 23.37
C GLY A 158 -37.09 -25.66 23.75
N THR A 159 -36.39 -25.73 24.87
CA THR A 159 -35.95 -27.00 25.46
C THR A 159 -37.10 -27.74 26.16
N SER A 160 -37.04 -29.07 26.17
CA SER A 160 -38.07 -29.96 26.71
C SER A 160 -37.44 -31.01 27.64
N PRO A 161 -38.00 -31.20 28.85
CA PRO A 161 -37.55 -32.23 29.79
C PRO A 161 -37.97 -33.66 29.37
N LYS A 162 -38.80 -33.80 28.32
CA LYS A 162 -39.31 -35.09 27.84
C LYS A 162 -38.86 -35.46 26.43
N THR A 163 -38.51 -34.46 25.62
CA THR A 163 -38.19 -34.63 24.18
C THR A 163 -36.93 -33.89 23.74
N LEU A 164 -36.13 -33.39 24.70
CA LEU A 164 -34.98 -32.48 24.53
C LEU A 164 -35.33 -31.09 23.99
N PHE A 165 -36.12 -31.02 22.92
CA PHE A 165 -36.63 -29.79 22.31
C PHE A 165 -38.12 -29.93 21.99
N PHE A 166 -38.78 -28.81 21.69
CA PHE A 166 -40.11 -28.78 21.11
C PHE A 166 -40.29 -27.52 20.25
N SER A 167 -41.08 -27.62 19.18
CA SER A 167 -41.51 -26.46 18.39
C SER A 167 -42.79 -25.84 18.96
N SER A 168 -43.00 -24.54 18.74
CA SER A 168 -44.28 -23.90 19.04
C SER A 168 -45.40 -24.49 18.17
N GLY A 169 -46.63 -24.50 18.65
CA GLY A 169 -47.80 -24.94 17.86
C GLY A 169 -48.28 -23.94 16.80
N ASN A 170 -47.56 -22.84 16.60
CA ASN A 170 -47.91 -21.82 15.60
C ASN A 170 -47.43 -22.23 14.20
N ASP A 171 -47.91 -21.52 13.17
CA ASP A 171 -47.31 -21.62 11.84
C ASP A 171 -45.92 -20.95 11.86
N LEU A 172 -44.90 -21.73 11.52
CA LEU A 172 -43.49 -21.34 11.50
C LEU A 172 -42.92 -21.19 10.08
N SER A 173 -43.76 -21.30 9.04
CA SER A 173 -43.35 -21.16 7.63
C SER A 173 -42.73 -19.80 7.26
N TRP A 174 -42.91 -18.80 8.12
CA TRP A 174 -42.34 -17.45 7.99
C TRP A 174 -40.86 -17.38 8.42
N VAL A 175 -40.31 -18.41 9.04
CA VAL A 175 -38.88 -18.49 9.33
C VAL A 175 -38.15 -18.70 8.01
N ASP A 176 -37.30 -17.73 7.66
CA ASP A 176 -36.56 -17.71 6.40
C ASP A 176 -35.09 -18.07 6.65
N GLU A 177 -34.87 -19.31 7.10
CA GLU A 177 -33.55 -19.84 7.38
C GLU A 177 -33.32 -21.17 6.66
N THR A 178 -32.13 -21.31 6.10
CA THR A 178 -31.69 -22.52 5.42
C THR A 178 -30.41 -23.06 6.05
N VAL A 179 -30.42 -24.34 6.40
CA VAL A 179 -29.25 -25.07 6.90
C VAL A 179 -28.88 -26.13 5.86
N GLY A 180 -27.71 -25.96 5.22
CA GLY A 180 -27.34 -26.73 4.05
C GLY A 180 -28.34 -26.51 2.91
N ASN A 181 -29.03 -27.56 2.51
CA ASN A 181 -30.10 -27.52 1.50
C ASN A 181 -31.50 -27.68 2.11
N HIS A 182 -31.64 -27.61 3.44
CA HIS A 182 -32.91 -27.74 4.15
C HIS A 182 -33.45 -26.36 4.57
N ARG A 183 -34.66 -26.01 4.13
CA ARG A 183 -35.37 -24.85 4.64
C ARG A 183 -36.12 -25.25 5.91
N LEU A 184 -35.78 -24.59 7.02
CA LEU A 184 -36.39 -24.89 8.33
C LEU A 184 -37.90 -24.62 8.31
N PHE A 185 -38.67 -25.45 9.01
CA PHE A 185 -40.13 -25.38 9.15
C PHE A 185 -40.91 -25.40 7.82
N SER A 186 -40.30 -25.96 6.78
CA SER A 186 -40.95 -26.12 5.47
C SER A 186 -41.95 -27.28 5.45
N THR A 187 -42.73 -27.39 4.37
CA THR A 187 -43.63 -28.53 4.16
C THR A 187 -42.88 -29.83 3.83
N ASP A 188 -41.61 -29.74 3.43
CA ASP A 188 -40.74 -30.89 3.19
C ASP A 188 -40.09 -31.33 4.51
N THR A 189 -40.67 -32.36 5.13
CA THR A 189 -40.25 -32.83 6.46
C THR A 189 -38.96 -33.62 6.38
N ARG A 190 -37.99 -33.32 7.25
CA ARG A 190 -36.65 -33.93 7.20
C ARG A 190 -36.32 -34.69 8.48
N PRO A 191 -36.30 -36.04 8.46
CA PRO A 191 -35.93 -36.85 9.63
C PRO A 191 -34.42 -36.77 9.92
N LEU A 192 -34.01 -37.13 11.14
CA LEU A 192 -32.64 -36.92 11.61
C LEU A 192 -31.57 -37.57 10.71
N HIS A 193 -31.76 -38.81 10.26
CA HIS A 193 -30.80 -39.54 9.41
C HIS A 193 -30.47 -38.85 8.06
N GLN A 194 -31.30 -37.89 7.64
CA GLN A 194 -31.11 -37.13 6.40
C GLN A 194 -30.52 -35.74 6.63
N ARG A 195 -30.23 -35.34 7.88
CA ARG A 195 -29.66 -34.03 8.24
C ARG A 195 -28.13 -34.05 8.22
N ASP A 196 -27.50 -32.90 8.43
CA ASP A 196 -26.04 -32.76 8.52
C ASP A 196 -25.42 -33.75 9.51
N ILE A 197 -24.30 -34.39 9.15
CA ILE A 197 -23.73 -35.48 9.95
C ILE A 197 -23.26 -35.01 11.33
N GLU A 198 -22.80 -33.77 11.47
CA GLU A 198 -22.40 -33.22 12.77
C GLU A 198 -23.61 -32.96 13.67
N TYR A 199 -24.74 -32.56 13.09
CA TYR A 199 -25.99 -32.45 13.84
C TYR A 199 -26.55 -33.83 14.25
N GLN A 200 -26.37 -34.86 13.43
CA GLN A 200 -26.70 -36.23 13.83
C GLN A 200 -25.81 -36.71 14.98
N LYS A 201 -24.49 -36.49 14.90
CA LYS A 201 -23.54 -36.80 15.98
C LYS A 201 -23.92 -36.11 17.28
N PHE A 202 -24.38 -34.85 17.24
CA PHE A 202 -24.87 -34.14 18.41
C PHE A 202 -26.01 -34.89 19.12
N TRP A 203 -27.04 -35.33 18.40
CA TRP A 203 -28.14 -36.11 18.99
C TRP A 203 -27.70 -37.47 19.54
N TYR A 204 -26.83 -38.18 18.82
CA TYR A 204 -26.27 -39.45 19.31
C TYR A 204 -25.39 -39.25 20.54
N ALA A 205 -24.67 -38.13 20.63
CA ALA A 205 -23.89 -37.76 21.81
C ALA A 205 -24.77 -37.55 23.04
N LEU A 206 -25.88 -36.82 22.89
CA LEU A 206 -26.85 -36.63 23.98
C LEU A 206 -27.34 -37.98 24.49
N LYS A 207 -27.68 -38.90 23.59
CA LYS A 207 -28.08 -40.26 23.96
C LYS A 207 -27.00 -41.04 24.72
N LEU A 208 -25.74 -40.95 24.28
CA LEU A 208 -24.65 -41.74 24.85
C LEU A 208 -24.15 -41.20 26.18
N PHE A 209 -24.16 -39.88 26.36
CA PHE A 209 -23.43 -39.21 27.43
C PHE A 209 -24.32 -38.53 28.45
N MET A 210 -25.61 -38.30 28.15
CA MET A 210 -26.56 -37.82 29.14
C MET A 210 -26.96 -38.96 30.09
N PRO A 211 -26.82 -38.78 31.42
CA PRO A 211 -27.19 -39.81 32.37
C PRO A 211 -28.67 -40.19 32.29
N ASN A 212 -28.97 -41.49 32.38
CA ASN A 212 -30.33 -42.05 32.38
C ASN A 212 -31.17 -41.62 31.16
N PHE A 213 -30.54 -41.43 29.99
CA PHE A 213 -31.21 -40.93 28.80
C PHE A 213 -32.44 -41.76 28.41
N ARG A 214 -32.31 -43.10 28.37
CA ARG A 214 -33.42 -43.99 27.99
C ARG A 214 -34.59 -43.92 28.97
N ASP A 215 -34.33 -43.78 30.26
CA ASP A 215 -35.39 -43.70 31.27
C ASP A 215 -36.16 -42.38 31.17
N ARG A 216 -35.45 -41.28 30.89
CA ARG A 216 -36.02 -39.93 30.81
C ARG A 216 -36.68 -39.62 29.45
N PHE A 217 -36.11 -40.14 28.36
CA PHE A 217 -36.43 -39.81 26.97
C PHE A 217 -36.72 -41.05 26.10
N ARG A 218 -37.46 -42.03 26.64
CA ARG A 218 -37.67 -43.35 26.00
C ARG A 218 -38.12 -43.28 24.54
N GLU A 219 -39.11 -42.44 24.23
CA GLU A 219 -39.65 -42.28 22.88
C GLU A 219 -38.62 -41.70 21.91
N VAL A 220 -37.76 -40.78 22.39
CA VAL A 220 -36.65 -40.22 21.61
C VAL A 220 -35.54 -41.26 21.45
N ASP A 221 -35.22 -42.03 22.49
CA ASP A 221 -34.21 -43.11 22.43
C ASP A 221 -34.58 -44.15 21.36
N ASP A 222 -35.85 -44.57 21.33
CA ASP A 222 -36.37 -45.50 20.34
C ASP A 222 -36.34 -44.90 18.92
N TYR A 223 -36.68 -43.60 18.75
CA TYR A 223 -36.52 -42.89 17.47
C TYR A 223 -35.04 -42.82 17.01
N LEU A 224 -34.11 -42.48 17.91
CA LEU A 224 -32.69 -42.38 17.59
C LEU A 224 -32.10 -43.74 17.19
N ASN A 225 -32.54 -44.84 17.81
CA ASN A 225 -32.17 -46.20 17.40
C ASN A 225 -32.59 -46.48 15.94
N ARG A 226 -33.83 -46.12 15.57
CA ARG A 226 -34.34 -46.27 14.20
C ARG A 226 -33.59 -45.37 13.21
N SER A 227 -33.39 -44.10 13.55
CA SER A 227 -32.64 -43.14 12.73
C SER A 227 -31.21 -43.63 12.45
N ARG A 228 -30.53 -44.16 13.48
CA ARG A 228 -29.18 -44.72 13.35
C ARG A 228 -29.14 -45.92 12.41
N ALA A 229 -30.12 -46.83 12.51
CA ALA A 229 -30.23 -47.98 11.62
C ALA A 229 -30.51 -47.57 10.17
N LEU A 230 -31.34 -46.55 9.95
CA LEU A 230 -31.62 -46.01 8.61
C LEU A 230 -30.39 -45.33 7.99
N LEU A 231 -29.60 -44.59 8.79
CA LEU A 231 -28.33 -44.04 8.31
C LEU A 231 -27.39 -45.15 7.84
N GLN A 232 -27.23 -46.22 8.63
CA GLN A 232 -26.41 -47.38 8.27
C GLN A 232 -26.90 -48.06 6.98
N GLN A 233 -28.22 -48.16 6.78
CA GLN A 233 -28.80 -48.81 5.60
C GLN A 233 -28.71 -47.93 4.35
N GLN A 234 -29.01 -46.63 4.46
CA GLN A 234 -29.15 -45.73 3.32
C GLN A 234 -27.82 -45.06 2.93
N ASN A 235 -26.93 -44.82 3.88
CA ASN A 235 -25.62 -44.21 3.65
C ASN A 235 -24.54 -44.88 4.52
N PRO A 236 -24.16 -46.14 4.22
CA PRO A 236 -23.22 -46.91 5.02
C PRO A 236 -21.83 -46.27 5.09
N ALA A 237 -21.39 -45.59 4.04
CA ALA A 237 -20.09 -44.89 4.04
C ALA A 237 -20.06 -43.81 5.12
N LEU A 238 -21.05 -42.91 5.12
CA LEU A 238 -21.17 -41.83 6.11
C LEU A 238 -21.36 -42.38 7.53
N PHE A 239 -22.11 -43.49 7.68
CA PHE A 239 -22.27 -44.16 8.96
C PHE A 239 -20.94 -44.67 9.53
N TYR A 240 -20.19 -45.44 8.73
CA TYR A 240 -18.95 -46.06 9.21
C TYR A 240 -17.79 -45.07 9.36
N GLU A 241 -17.86 -43.92 8.69
CA GLU A 241 -16.89 -42.84 8.82
C GLU A 241 -17.09 -42.02 10.12
N HIS A 242 -18.33 -41.83 10.56
CA HIS A 242 -18.64 -40.84 11.61
C HIS A 242 -19.30 -41.41 12.88
N ILE A 243 -20.00 -42.54 12.83
CA ILE A 243 -20.81 -43.04 13.94
C ILE A 243 -20.14 -44.25 14.62
N GLU A 244 -19.82 -45.29 13.86
CA GLU A 244 -19.32 -46.56 14.39
C GLU A 244 -18.39 -47.21 13.38
N GLN A 245 -17.31 -47.87 13.81
CA GLN A 245 -16.46 -48.64 12.92
C GLN A 245 -17.14 -49.94 12.48
N PRO A 246 -16.71 -50.55 11.35
CA PRO A 246 -17.26 -51.85 10.90
C PRO A 246 -17.17 -52.99 11.93
N ASN A 247 -16.29 -52.88 12.92
CA ASN A 247 -16.13 -53.85 14.02
C ASN A 247 -17.09 -53.62 15.20
N GLY A 248 -17.99 -52.63 15.12
CA GLY A 248 -18.95 -52.28 16.18
C GLY A 248 -18.44 -51.26 17.21
N GLN A 249 -17.23 -50.73 17.06
CA GLN A 249 -16.68 -49.73 17.98
C GLN A 249 -17.25 -48.33 17.71
N GLN A 250 -17.88 -47.71 18.71
CA GLN A 250 -18.34 -46.32 18.61
C GLN A 250 -17.18 -45.35 18.37
N LEU A 251 -17.35 -44.47 17.38
CA LEU A 251 -16.34 -43.46 17.01
C LEU A 251 -16.42 -42.20 17.86
N LEU A 252 -17.59 -41.94 18.44
CA LEU A 252 -17.87 -40.79 19.29
C LEU A 252 -17.52 -41.14 20.74
N THR A 253 -16.56 -40.43 21.34
CA THR A 253 -16.20 -40.54 22.75
C THR A 253 -16.59 -39.27 23.50
N GLN A 254 -16.65 -39.33 24.83
CA GLN A 254 -16.93 -38.15 25.66
C GLN A 254 -15.93 -37.02 25.37
N GLU A 255 -14.63 -37.36 25.25
CA GLU A 255 -13.58 -36.40 24.93
C GLU A 255 -13.79 -35.74 23.57
N LYS A 256 -14.10 -36.52 22.53
CA LYS A 256 -14.44 -35.97 21.20
C LYS A 256 -15.67 -35.09 21.26
N PHE A 257 -16.72 -35.51 21.95
CA PHE A 257 -17.93 -34.70 22.12
C PHE A 257 -17.61 -33.37 22.80
N THR A 258 -16.75 -33.37 23.82
CA THR A 258 -16.32 -32.16 24.50
C THR A 258 -15.43 -31.27 23.65
N ASN A 259 -14.58 -31.85 22.80
CA ASN A 259 -13.61 -31.13 21.97
C ASN A 259 -14.20 -30.60 20.64
N GLU A 260 -15.13 -31.33 20.03
CA GLU A 260 -15.75 -31.03 18.73
C GLU A 260 -16.99 -30.13 18.84
N PHE A 261 -17.67 -30.14 20.00
CA PHE A 261 -18.83 -29.29 20.25
C PHE A 261 -18.59 -28.40 21.46
N GLU A 262 -18.84 -27.10 21.33
CA GLU A 262 -18.66 -26.13 22.43
C GLU A 262 -19.92 -26.10 23.31
N GLU A 263 -19.79 -25.78 24.60
CA GLU A 263 -20.97 -25.55 25.44
C GLU A 263 -21.79 -24.37 24.92
N LEU A 264 -23.11 -24.53 24.91
CA LEU A 264 -24.01 -23.49 24.48
C LEU A 264 -24.32 -22.56 25.66
N THR A 265 -23.94 -21.29 25.55
CA THR A 265 -24.16 -20.29 26.60
C THR A 265 -24.94 -19.08 26.08
N THR A 266 -25.85 -18.52 26.87
CA THR A 266 -26.57 -17.26 26.55
C THR A 266 -25.89 -16.00 27.10
N GLY A 267 -24.77 -16.17 27.81
CA GLY A 267 -23.95 -15.12 28.40
C GLY A 267 -22.86 -15.73 29.30
N PRO A 268 -21.96 -14.92 29.88
CA PRO A 268 -20.91 -15.42 30.77
C PRO A 268 -21.51 -16.20 31.96
N GLY A 269 -21.32 -17.52 31.97
CA GLY A 269 -21.78 -18.43 33.04
C GLY A 269 -23.22 -18.95 32.92
N ASP A 270 -23.99 -18.51 31.93
CA ASP A 270 -25.37 -19.00 31.69
C ASP A 270 -25.36 -20.11 30.62
N ILE A 271 -25.18 -21.34 31.09
CA ILE A 271 -25.17 -22.56 30.25
C ILE A 271 -26.61 -22.98 29.93
N VAL A 272 -26.90 -23.24 28.66
CA VAL A 272 -28.16 -23.84 28.20
C VAL A 272 -28.15 -25.33 28.54
N GLU A 273 -29.20 -25.83 29.19
CA GLU A 273 -29.27 -27.20 29.67
C GLU A 273 -30.60 -27.90 29.39
N VAL A 274 -30.60 -29.23 29.55
CA VAL A 274 -31.80 -30.04 29.75
C VAL A 274 -31.57 -30.95 30.96
N LEU A 275 -32.40 -30.80 32.01
CA LEU A 275 -32.36 -31.62 33.23
C LEU A 275 -30.96 -31.73 33.88
N GLY A 276 -30.23 -30.61 34.03
CA GLY A 276 -28.88 -30.62 34.59
C GLY A 276 -27.76 -30.82 33.57
N PHE A 277 -28.07 -31.25 32.35
CA PHE A 277 -27.05 -31.60 31.36
C PHE A 277 -26.79 -30.44 30.38
N PRO A 278 -25.56 -29.91 30.30
CA PRO A 278 -25.19 -28.84 29.37
C PRO A 278 -25.44 -29.24 27.91
N LEU A 279 -26.24 -28.44 27.20
CA LEU A 279 -26.34 -28.54 25.75
C LEU A 279 -25.08 -27.95 25.10
N ARG A 280 -24.75 -28.50 23.94
CA ARG A 280 -23.60 -28.07 23.13
C ARG A 280 -24.06 -27.54 21.78
N LYS A 281 -23.20 -26.73 21.17
CA LYS A 281 -23.34 -26.14 19.84
C LYS A 281 -22.16 -26.50 18.95
N LYS A 282 -22.34 -26.32 17.64
CA LYS A 282 -21.27 -26.52 16.65
C LYS A 282 -20.09 -25.58 16.97
N LYS A 283 -18.90 -26.15 17.17
CA LYS A 283 -17.69 -25.37 17.40
C LYS A 283 -17.25 -24.68 16.11
N SER A 284 -17.00 -23.38 16.17
CA SER A 284 -16.34 -22.64 15.09
C SER A 284 -14.83 -22.67 15.35
N ASP A 285 -14.08 -23.58 14.72
CA ASP A 285 -12.62 -23.56 14.83
C ASP A 285 -11.99 -22.76 13.69
N ALA A 286 -11.85 -21.45 13.92
CA ALA A 286 -11.15 -20.55 13.01
C ALA A 286 -9.68 -20.97 12.76
N ARG A 287 -9.02 -21.72 13.66
CA ARG A 287 -7.62 -22.11 13.49
C ARG A 287 -7.41 -23.21 12.45
N ALA A 288 -8.44 -24.02 12.19
CA ALA A 288 -8.38 -25.04 11.15
C ALA A 288 -8.53 -24.45 9.73
N ILE A 289 -9.19 -23.28 9.58
CA ILE A 289 -9.43 -22.64 8.28
C ILE A 289 -8.12 -22.36 7.54
N ASP A 290 -7.13 -21.83 8.25
CA ASP A 290 -5.81 -21.49 7.69
C ASP A 290 -5.12 -22.70 7.03
N GLN A 291 -5.36 -23.89 7.58
CA GLN A 291 -4.68 -25.11 7.13
C GLN A 291 -5.38 -25.80 5.96
N VAL A 292 -6.66 -25.52 5.73
CA VAL A 292 -7.50 -26.29 4.80
C VAL A 292 -8.17 -25.46 3.71
N SER A 293 -8.29 -24.14 3.89
CA SER A 293 -8.98 -23.29 2.92
C SER A 293 -8.10 -23.02 1.70
N ASP A 294 -8.68 -23.23 0.52
CA ASP A 294 -8.02 -22.96 -0.76
C ASP A 294 -7.94 -21.45 -1.08
N PHE A 295 -8.64 -20.59 -0.31
CA PHE A 295 -8.69 -19.14 -0.50
C PHE A 295 -7.62 -18.36 0.28
N ILE A 296 -6.81 -19.02 1.10
CA ILE A 296 -5.78 -18.37 1.89
C ILE A 296 -4.76 -17.70 0.96
N ILE A 297 -4.46 -16.43 1.19
CA ILE A 297 -3.52 -15.66 0.36
C ILE A 297 -2.13 -16.29 0.48
N LYS A 298 -1.55 -16.65 -0.66
CA LYS A 298 -0.20 -17.23 -0.75
C LYS A 298 0.84 -16.11 -0.65
N SER A 299 1.22 -15.79 0.58
CA SER A 299 2.20 -14.74 0.89
C SER A 299 3.26 -15.24 1.89
N ASP A 300 4.50 -15.33 1.41
CA ASP A 300 5.67 -15.67 2.23
C ASP A 300 5.97 -14.54 3.22
N LYS A 301 5.85 -13.29 2.76
CA LYS A 301 6.05 -12.08 3.55
C LYS A 301 5.08 -11.99 4.73
N TYR A 302 3.78 -12.13 4.49
CA TYR A 302 2.78 -12.07 5.54
C TYR A 302 3.05 -13.15 6.59
N THR A 303 3.35 -14.37 6.15
CA THR A 303 3.67 -15.50 7.04
C THR A 303 4.89 -15.20 7.91
N ARG A 304 5.94 -14.60 7.33
CA ARG A 304 7.16 -14.19 8.03
C ARG A 304 6.92 -13.07 9.04
N LEU A 305 6.17 -12.03 8.68
CA LEU A 305 5.96 -10.84 9.52
C LEU A 305 4.88 -11.02 10.58
N ASN A 306 3.93 -11.94 10.37
CA ASN A 306 2.76 -12.15 11.24
C ASN A 306 2.72 -13.57 11.82
N THR A 307 3.85 -14.08 12.29
CA THR A 307 3.94 -15.42 12.88
C THR A 307 2.93 -15.60 14.02
N GLY A 308 2.15 -16.67 13.96
CA GLY A 308 1.12 -17.00 14.96
C GLY A 308 -0.23 -16.32 14.74
N LYS A 309 -0.37 -15.43 13.76
CA LYS A 309 -1.68 -14.89 13.32
C LYS A 309 -2.27 -15.74 12.18
N PRO A 310 -3.61 -15.84 12.08
CA PRO A 310 -4.26 -16.52 10.97
C PRO A 310 -3.94 -15.84 9.64
N ARG A 311 -3.59 -16.61 8.60
CA ARG A 311 -3.36 -16.08 7.25
C ARG A 311 -4.70 -15.68 6.60
N PRO A 312 -4.85 -14.45 6.09
CA PRO A 312 -6.11 -14.00 5.51
C PRO A 312 -6.50 -14.72 4.21
N MET A 313 -7.81 -14.84 3.96
CA MET A 313 -8.36 -15.28 2.67
C MET A 313 -8.54 -14.12 1.69
N ALA A 314 -8.50 -14.39 0.38
CA ALA A 314 -9.03 -13.49 -0.65
C ALA A 314 -10.37 -14.04 -1.15
N LEU A 315 -11.46 -13.27 -1.04
CA LEU A 315 -12.80 -13.71 -1.43
C LEU A 315 -13.40 -12.75 -2.47
N GLN A 316 -14.01 -13.32 -3.51
CA GLN A 316 -14.67 -12.56 -4.58
C GLN A 316 -16.07 -13.10 -4.87
N ASN A 317 -16.91 -12.25 -5.47
CA ASN A 317 -18.17 -12.70 -6.06
C ASN A 317 -17.93 -13.56 -7.30
N ARG A 318 -18.89 -14.44 -7.60
CA ARG A 318 -18.93 -15.26 -8.83
C ARG A 318 -17.64 -16.08 -9.05
N PHE A 319 -17.11 -16.65 -7.97
CA PHE A 319 -16.00 -17.59 -8.06
C PHE A 319 -16.53 -19.01 -8.29
N PHE A 320 -16.22 -19.59 -9.45
CA PHE A 320 -16.85 -20.84 -9.92
C PHE A 320 -16.00 -22.10 -9.71
N ARG A 321 -14.74 -21.98 -9.26
CA ARG A 321 -13.90 -23.16 -9.01
C ARG A 321 -14.34 -23.85 -7.72
N GLN A 322 -14.23 -25.17 -7.70
CA GLN A 322 -14.53 -26.01 -6.54
C GLN A 322 -13.38 -25.91 -5.54
N PHE A 323 -13.43 -24.89 -4.69
CA PHE A 323 -12.45 -24.62 -3.65
C PHE A 323 -13.03 -24.99 -2.29
N THR A 324 -12.20 -25.62 -1.46
CA THR A 324 -12.49 -25.80 -0.04
C THR A 324 -12.51 -24.41 0.61
N TYR A 325 -13.65 -24.03 1.18
CA TYR A 325 -13.81 -22.69 1.73
C TYR A 325 -13.45 -22.64 3.22
N VAL A 326 -14.08 -23.51 4.02
CA VAL A 326 -13.81 -23.72 5.45
C VAL A 326 -13.77 -25.24 5.70
N PRO A 327 -13.29 -25.72 6.86
CA PRO A 327 -13.25 -27.15 7.13
C PRO A 327 -14.56 -27.86 6.77
N GLN A 328 -14.44 -28.96 6.00
CA GLN A 328 -15.55 -29.81 5.58
C GLN A 328 -16.61 -29.11 4.69
N THR A 329 -16.35 -27.91 4.18
CA THR A 329 -17.31 -27.15 3.36
C THR A 329 -16.69 -26.65 2.06
N GLN A 330 -17.30 -27.00 0.93
CA GLN A 330 -16.93 -26.48 -0.39
C GLN A 330 -17.55 -25.10 -0.63
N TRP A 331 -16.88 -24.30 -1.46
CA TRP A 331 -17.36 -22.98 -1.86
C TRP A 331 -18.65 -23.07 -2.66
N ASN A 332 -19.62 -22.23 -2.31
CA ASN A 332 -20.82 -22.02 -3.10
C ASN A 332 -20.62 -20.75 -3.96
N PRO A 333 -20.61 -20.86 -5.30
CA PRO A 333 -20.45 -19.72 -6.21
C PRO A 333 -21.50 -18.61 -6.04
N ASN A 334 -22.65 -18.93 -5.43
CA ASN A 334 -23.73 -17.99 -5.15
C ASN A 334 -23.63 -17.34 -3.77
N THR A 335 -22.62 -17.67 -2.94
CA THR A 335 -22.39 -16.98 -1.67
C THR A 335 -22.08 -15.50 -1.94
N PRO A 336 -22.89 -14.57 -1.41
CA PRO A 336 -22.66 -13.15 -1.63
C PRO A 336 -21.46 -12.68 -0.80
N VAL A 337 -20.48 -12.08 -1.48
CA VAL A 337 -19.31 -11.44 -0.85
C VAL A 337 -19.45 -9.93 -1.03
N PRO A 338 -19.45 -9.11 0.02
CA PRO A 338 -19.52 -7.66 -0.17
C PRO A 338 -18.24 -7.17 -0.84
N TYR A 339 -18.33 -6.16 -1.71
CA TYR A 339 -17.14 -5.59 -2.35
C TYR A 339 -16.30 -4.76 -1.37
N VAL A 340 -16.94 -4.21 -0.33
CA VAL A 340 -16.31 -3.48 0.79
C VAL A 340 -16.82 -4.05 2.11
N ALA A 341 -15.90 -4.37 3.02
CA ALA A 341 -16.22 -4.80 4.38
C ALA A 341 -15.99 -3.63 5.37
N ARG A 342 -16.93 -3.43 6.30
CA ARG A 342 -16.84 -2.32 7.27
C ARG A 342 -15.82 -2.59 8.37
N GLU A 343 -15.73 -3.85 8.78
CA GLU A 343 -14.81 -4.30 9.81
C GLU A 343 -13.39 -4.41 9.24
N SER A 344 -12.39 -4.18 10.08
CA SER A 344 -10.99 -4.37 9.71
C SER A 344 -10.67 -5.87 9.59
N TRP A 345 -9.97 -6.27 8.52
CA TRP A 345 -9.48 -7.64 8.38
C TRP A 345 -8.36 -7.94 9.39
N ARG A 346 -7.64 -6.91 9.88
CA ARG A 346 -6.49 -7.06 10.78
C ARG A 346 -6.87 -7.55 12.17
N ASP A 347 -8.10 -7.28 12.60
CA ASP A 347 -8.59 -7.59 13.94
C ASP A 347 -9.30 -8.95 14.04
N ASN A 348 -9.36 -9.70 12.93
CA ASN A 348 -10.10 -10.97 12.84
C ASN A 348 -11.59 -10.84 13.25
N GLN A 349 -12.21 -9.71 12.94
CA GLN A 349 -13.60 -9.42 13.32
C GLN A 349 -14.60 -9.58 12.16
N ARG A 350 -14.12 -9.87 10.94
CA ARG A 350 -14.99 -9.99 9.77
C ARG A 350 -15.81 -11.28 9.81
N PRO A 351 -17.16 -11.21 9.76
CA PRO A 351 -18.01 -12.39 9.63
C PRO A 351 -17.69 -13.13 8.33
N LEU A 352 -17.62 -14.45 8.37
CA LEU A 352 -17.40 -15.26 7.17
C LEU A 352 -18.63 -15.22 6.25
N PRO A 353 -18.49 -14.85 4.96
CA PRO A 353 -19.59 -14.90 4.01
C PRO A 353 -20.27 -16.28 3.96
N GLY A 354 -21.56 -16.35 4.28
CA GLY A 354 -22.36 -17.58 4.24
C GLY A 354 -22.04 -18.64 5.30
N GLN A 355 -21.12 -18.39 6.24
CA GLN A 355 -20.69 -19.36 7.27
C GLN A 355 -20.71 -18.74 8.68
N PRO A 356 -20.85 -19.54 9.74
CA PRO A 356 -20.69 -19.04 11.10
C PRO A 356 -19.25 -18.65 11.42
N GLY A 357 -19.12 -17.67 12.31
CA GLY A 357 -17.82 -17.25 12.88
C GLY A 357 -17.16 -16.12 12.10
N ASN A 358 -15.99 -15.73 12.61
CA ASN A 358 -15.18 -14.65 12.04
C ASN A 358 -13.82 -15.21 11.60
N TYR A 359 -13.28 -14.64 10.52
CA TYR A 359 -11.95 -14.95 10.01
C TYR A 359 -11.38 -13.73 9.27
N PRO A 360 -10.06 -13.49 9.19
CA PRO A 360 -9.55 -12.45 8.31
C PRO A 360 -9.76 -12.82 6.84
N TRP A 361 -10.47 -12.00 6.09
CA TRP A 361 -10.60 -12.12 4.65
C TRP A 361 -10.65 -10.75 3.99
N LEU A 362 -10.14 -10.65 2.76
CA LEU A 362 -9.99 -9.43 1.99
C LEU A 362 -10.84 -9.48 0.71
N THR A 363 -11.24 -8.30 0.25
CA THR A 363 -12.02 -8.06 -0.97
C THR A 363 -11.29 -7.09 -1.89
N VAL A 364 -11.91 -6.79 -3.04
CA VAL A 364 -11.41 -5.78 -3.99
C VAL A 364 -11.14 -4.42 -3.33
N SER A 365 -11.99 -3.93 -2.42
CA SER A 365 -11.80 -2.64 -1.76
C SER A 365 -10.65 -2.61 -0.74
N ASP A 366 -10.12 -3.75 -0.31
CA ASP A 366 -8.97 -3.76 0.60
C ASP A 366 -7.64 -3.57 -0.16
N PHE A 367 -7.60 -3.89 -1.46
CA PHE A 367 -6.40 -3.71 -2.27
C PHE A 367 -6.50 -2.62 -3.32
N LEU A 368 -7.68 -2.38 -3.93
CA LEU A 368 -7.83 -1.37 -4.98
C LEU A 368 -8.37 -0.05 -4.42
N GLU A 369 -7.76 1.04 -4.83
CA GLU A 369 -8.22 2.39 -4.49
C GLU A 369 -9.58 2.68 -5.14
N PRO A 370 -10.47 3.43 -4.48
CA PRO A 370 -11.76 3.82 -5.08
C PRO A 370 -11.62 4.87 -6.18
N TYR A 371 -10.53 5.65 -6.14
CA TYR A 371 -10.15 6.61 -7.17
C TYR A 371 -8.97 6.08 -8.00
N LEU A 372 -9.01 6.33 -9.31
CA LEU A 372 -7.88 6.11 -10.21
C LEU A 372 -7.32 7.47 -10.64
N VAL A 373 -6.14 7.80 -10.12
CA VAL A 373 -5.44 9.05 -10.46
C VAL A 373 -4.84 8.95 -11.85
N ARG A 374 -5.33 9.77 -12.77
CA ARG A 374 -4.88 9.88 -14.16
C ARG A 374 -3.95 11.09 -14.32
N LEU A 375 -2.80 10.85 -14.93
CA LEU A 375 -1.81 11.86 -15.28
C LEU A 375 -2.03 12.38 -16.71
N PRO A 376 -1.73 13.66 -17.00
CA PRO A 376 -1.94 14.24 -18.33
C PRO A 376 -0.89 13.82 -19.37
N TYR A 377 0.01 12.90 -19.02
CA TYR A 377 1.09 12.37 -19.84
C TYR A 377 1.29 10.87 -19.53
N PRO A 378 1.87 10.06 -20.44
CA PRO A 378 2.21 8.68 -20.14
C PRO A 378 3.38 8.60 -19.15
N THR A 379 3.29 7.67 -18.19
CA THR A 379 4.36 7.36 -17.24
C THR A 379 5.61 6.86 -17.96
N ASP A 380 6.81 7.30 -17.56
CA ASP A 380 8.06 6.74 -18.09
C ASP A 380 8.26 5.29 -17.62
N ARG A 381 7.88 4.34 -18.49
CA ARG A 381 7.97 2.89 -18.23
C ARG A 381 9.41 2.40 -18.01
N GLY A 382 10.41 3.15 -18.46
CA GLY A 382 11.82 2.83 -18.22
C GLY A 382 12.26 3.15 -16.78
N ARG A 383 11.47 3.96 -16.07
CA ARG A 383 11.80 4.49 -14.73
C ARG A 383 10.79 4.10 -13.66
N PHE A 384 9.52 3.94 -14.03
CA PHE A 384 8.44 3.59 -13.11
C PHE A 384 7.60 2.44 -13.68
N PHE A 385 7.03 1.64 -12.79
CA PHE A 385 6.06 0.62 -13.18
C PHE A 385 4.69 1.27 -13.44
N ASP A 386 4.10 0.98 -14.59
CA ASP A 386 2.84 1.56 -15.07
C ASP A 386 1.61 0.66 -14.84
N GLY A 387 1.78 -0.42 -14.08
CA GLY A 387 0.70 -1.37 -13.78
C GLY A 387 0.32 -2.27 -14.97
N ASN A 388 1.23 -2.49 -15.91
CA ASN A 388 0.99 -3.26 -17.14
C ASN A 388 -0.17 -2.69 -17.96
N LEU A 389 -0.19 -1.37 -18.16
CA LEU A 389 -1.22 -0.68 -18.93
C LEU A 389 -1.29 -1.21 -20.38
N GLN A 390 -2.45 -1.77 -20.74
CA GLN A 390 -2.73 -2.38 -22.03
C GLN A 390 -3.21 -1.35 -23.04
N ALA A 391 -2.30 -0.53 -23.57
CA ALA A 391 -2.61 0.28 -24.74
C ALA A 391 -1.34 0.72 -25.48
N PRO A 392 -1.26 0.49 -26.81
CA PRO A 392 -0.35 1.22 -27.67
C PRO A 392 -0.91 2.63 -27.91
N GLY A 393 -0.29 3.66 -27.32
CA GLY A 393 -0.53 5.06 -27.72
C GLY A 393 -1.53 5.89 -26.89
N THR A 394 -1.74 5.61 -25.61
CA THR A 394 -2.43 6.58 -24.72
C THR A 394 -1.49 7.73 -24.39
N ASP A 395 -1.97 8.96 -24.54
CA ASP A 395 -1.32 10.20 -24.08
C ASP A 395 -1.44 10.41 -22.56
N LYS A 396 -2.07 9.46 -21.84
CA LYS A 396 -2.31 9.50 -20.40
C LYS A 396 -1.59 8.36 -19.67
N GLY A 397 -1.21 8.66 -18.43
CA GLY A 397 -0.62 7.73 -17.47
C GLY A 397 -1.51 7.60 -16.24
N TYR A 398 -1.18 6.68 -15.35
CA TYR A 398 -1.95 6.43 -14.13
C TYR A 398 -1.01 6.13 -12.98
N LEU A 399 -1.37 6.59 -11.78
CA LEU A 399 -0.80 5.99 -10.57
C LEU A 399 -1.33 4.56 -10.42
N LEU A 400 -0.57 3.69 -9.76
CA LEU A 400 -1.05 2.35 -9.47
C LEU A 400 -2.22 2.46 -8.48
N PRO A 401 -3.42 1.97 -8.82
CA PRO A 401 -4.61 2.09 -7.96
C PRO A 401 -4.61 1.03 -6.86
N LEU A 402 -3.46 0.87 -6.19
CA LEU A 402 -3.27 -0.07 -5.10
C LEU A 402 -3.25 0.69 -3.77
N LYS A 403 -3.90 0.14 -2.75
CA LYS A 403 -3.71 0.57 -1.36
C LYS A 403 -2.36 0.07 -0.85
N LYS A 404 -1.68 0.84 0.00
CA LYS A 404 -0.42 0.40 0.62
C LYS A 404 -0.52 -0.93 1.39
N ASP A 405 -1.71 -1.29 1.86
CA ASP A 405 -1.98 -2.58 2.51
C ASP A 405 -1.68 -3.78 1.60
N PHE A 406 -1.66 -3.59 0.28
CA PHE A 406 -1.14 -4.58 -0.67
C PHE A 406 0.26 -5.07 -0.30
N PHE A 407 1.14 -4.15 0.12
CA PHE A 407 2.51 -4.46 0.49
C PHE A 407 2.63 -5.09 1.89
N ASP A 408 1.55 -5.39 2.60
CA ASP A 408 1.64 -6.31 3.76
C ASP A 408 1.84 -7.76 3.35
N PHE A 409 1.41 -8.09 2.13
CA PHE A 409 1.40 -9.45 1.60
C PHE A 409 2.49 -9.67 0.55
N PHE A 410 2.82 -8.65 -0.22
CA PHE A 410 3.70 -8.80 -1.37
C PHE A 410 4.81 -7.77 -1.33
N ASP A 411 5.89 -8.04 -2.04
CA ASP A 411 6.98 -7.09 -2.26
C ASP A 411 6.88 -6.48 -3.67
N VAL A 412 7.57 -5.37 -3.93
CA VAL A 412 7.62 -4.76 -5.27
C VAL A 412 8.06 -5.77 -6.33
N GLY A 413 9.00 -6.66 -6.00
CA GLY A 413 9.44 -7.74 -6.88
C GLY A 413 8.31 -8.70 -7.30
N ASP A 414 7.32 -8.96 -6.43
CA ASP A 414 6.20 -9.84 -6.76
C ASP A 414 5.28 -9.24 -7.84
N LEU A 415 5.13 -7.90 -7.85
CA LEU A 415 4.43 -7.17 -8.91
C LEU A 415 5.24 -7.16 -10.20
N LEU A 416 6.52 -6.80 -10.13
CA LEU A 416 7.38 -6.65 -11.31
C LEU A 416 7.63 -7.97 -12.03
N ASN A 417 7.73 -9.08 -11.29
CA ASN A 417 7.97 -10.42 -11.82
C ASN A 417 6.69 -11.17 -12.18
N GLY A 418 5.51 -10.59 -11.94
CA GLY A 418 4.21 -11.17 -12.29
C GLY A 418 3.73 -12.31 -11.38
N LYS A 419 4.30 -12.44 -10.17
CA LYS A 419 3.76 -13.35 -9.13
C LYS A 419 2.37 -12.88 -8.70
N VAL A 420 2.19 -11.57 -8.61
CA VAL A 420 0.90 -10.88 -8.57
C VAL A 420 0.72 -10.15 -9.89
N ARG A 421 -0.48 -10.20 -10.48
CA ARG A 421 -0.72 -9.62 -11.81
C ARG A 421 -1.70 -8.47 -11.72
N LEU A 422 -1.17 -7.24 -11.70
CA LEU A 422 -1.93 -6.02 -11.93
C LEU A 422 -1.99 -5.75 -13.44
N LYS A 423 -3.17 -5.38 -13.94
CA LYS A 423 -3.39 -5.02 -15.35
C LYS A 423 -4.41 -3.90 -15.44
N LEU A 424 -4.05 -2.82 -16.13
CA LEU A 424 -4.95 -1.72 -16.46
C LEU A 424 -5.35 -1.83 -17.94
N THR A 425 -6.65 -1.87 -18.23
CA THR A 425 -7.20 -2.00 -19.59
C THR A 425 -8.12 -0.82 -19.87
N PRO A 426 -7.70 0.15 -20.70
CA PRO A 426 -8.58 1.22 -21.17
C PRO A 426 -9.78 0.65 -21.94
N GLN A 427 -10.95 1.24 -21.72
CA GLN A 427 -12.21 0.88 -22.38
C GLN A 427 -12.96 2.16 -22.79
N ALA A 428 -14.04 2.02 -23.57
CA ALA A 428 -14.88 3.16 -23.92
C ALA A 428 -15.47 3.82 -22.66
N GLY A 429 -15.01 5.04 -22.34
CA GLY A 429 -15.51 5.81 -21.19
C GLY A 429 -14.89 5.47 -19.82
N GLY A 430 -13.83 4.66 -19.76
CA GLY A 430 -13.22 4.28 -18.48
C GLY A 430 -11.97 3.40 -18.58
N VAL A 431 -11.53 2.89 -17.43
CA VAL A 431 -10.42 1.93 -17.31
C VAL A 431 -10.88 0.78 -16.41
N SER A 432 -10.71 -0.45 -16.88
CA SER A 432 -10.89 -1.65 -16.06
C SER A 432 -9.54 -2.09 -15.49
N VAL A 433 -9.49 -2.32 -14.19
CA VAL A 433 -8.30 -2.76 -13.47
C VAL A 433 -8.56 -4.15 -12.93
N SER A 434 -7.66 -5.09 -13.22
CA SER A 434 -7.69 -6.44 -12.65
C SER A 434 -6.42 -6.71 -11.84
N LEU A 435 -6.57 -7.34 -10.69
CA LEU A 435 -5.50 -7.73 -9.77
C LEU A 435 -5.67 -9.22 -9.40
N ASP A 436 -4.78 -10.07 -9.91
CA ASP A 436 -4.77 -11.49 -9.57
C ASP A 436 -3.94 -11.74 -8.30
N ILE A 437 -4.62 -12.13 -7.22
CA ILE A 437 -4.03 -12.47 -5.92
C ILE A 437 -3.80 -13.99 -5.84
N PRO A 438 -2.55 -14.46 -5.62
CA PRO A 438 -2.26 -15.89 -5.51
C PRO A 438 -2.83 -16.47 -4.20
N VAL A 439 -3.37 -17.68 -4.25
CA VAL A 439 -3.96 -18.39 -3.09
C VAL A 439 -3.40 -19.81 -2.92
N THR A 440 -3.36 -20.32 -1.69
CA THR A 440 -2.87 -21.66 -1.37
C THR A 440 -3.98 -22.68 -1.57
N ALA A 441 -4.16 -23.13 -2.81
CA ALA A 441 -5.12 -24.17 -3.15
C ALA A 441 -4.40 -25.52 -3.38
N PRO A 442 -3.98 -26.23 -2.32
CA PRO A 442 -3.08 -27.40 -2.41
C PRO A 442 -3.65 -28.55 -3.25
N GLY A 443 -4.98 -28.67 -3.36
CA GLY A 443 -5.63 -29.71 -4.16
C GLY A 443 -5.74 -29.42 -5.65
N GLN A 444 -5.33 -28.23 -6.11
CA GLN A 444 -5.56 -27.76 -7.48
C GLN A 444 -4.25 -27.71 -8.29
N PRO A 445 -4.27 -28.07 -9.60
CA PRO A 445 -3.07 -28.07 -10.42
C PRO A 445 -2.63 -26.65 -10.81
N GLY A 446 -1.35 -26.34 -10.60
CA GLY A 446 -0.74 -25.05 -10.97
C GLY A 446 -1.09 -23.91 -10.02
N ASN A 447 -0.55 -22.71 -10.29
CA ASN A 447 -0.81 -21.54 -9.46
C ASN A 447 -2.28 -21.10 -9.59
N GLN A 448 -2.95 -20.99 -8.45
CA GLN A 448 -4.32 -20.54 -8.35
C GLN A 448 -4.41 -19.09 -7.91
N PHE A 449 -5.45 -18.40 -8.38
CA PHE A 449 -5.65 -16.98 -8.14
C PHE A 449 -7.11 -16.66 -7.85
N VAL A 450 -7.31 -15.64 -7.03
CA VAL A 450 -8.55 -14.88 -6.90
C VAL A 450 -8.32 -13.55 -7.63
N THR A 451 -9.21 -13.19 -8.53
CA THR A 451 -9.09 -11.99 -9.36
C THR A 451 -10.02 -10.91 -8.82
N PHE A 452 -9.44 -9.81 -8.38
CA PHE A 452 -10.17 -8.60 -8.04
C PHE A 452 -10.23 -7.67 -9.24
N GLU A 453 -11.43 -7.26 -9.64
CA GLU A 453 -11.63 -6.35 -10.76
C GLU A 453 -12.39 -5.13 -10.29
N ARG A 454 -12.02 -3.94 -10.78
CA ARG A 454 -12.80 -2.70 -10.61
C ARG A 454 -12.79 -1.91 -11.91
N THR A 455 -13.95 -1.36 -12.27
CA THR A 455 -14.06 -0.45 -13.42
C THR A 455 -14.14 0.98 -12.92
N TYR A 456 -13.30 1.84 -13.47
CA TYR A 456 -13.23 3.26 -13.18
C TYR A 456 -13.81 4.03 -14.35
N SER A 457 -14.80 4.88 -14.11
CA SER A 457 -15.41 5.73 -15.14
C SER A 457 -15.06 7.20 -14.90
N THR A 458 -15.12 8.00 -15.96
CA THR A 458 -15.09 9.47 -15.82
C THR A 458 -16.46 9.94 -15.34
N SER A 459 -16.55 10.35 -14.08
CA SER A 459 -17.81 10.79 -13.45
C SER A 459 -17.53 11.93 -12.47
N THR A 460 -18.52 12.80 -12.27
CA THR A 460 -18.51 13.82 -11.21
C THR A 460 -19.03 13.29 -9.87
N ALA A 461 -19.65 12.11 -9.86
CA ALA A 461 -20.11 11.46 -8.63
C ALA A 461 -18.94 10.85 -7.85
N ALA A 462 -19.12 10.67 -6.53
CA ALA A 462 -18.20 9.89 -5.72
C ALA A 462 -18.22 8.40 -6.12
N PRO A 463 -17.11 7.66 -5.92
CA PRO A 463 -17.06 6.23 -6.17
C PRO A 463 -18.05 5.49 -5.27
N ASN A 464 -18.58 4.39 -5.79
CA ASN A 464 -19.54 3.54 -5.09
C ASN A 464 -18.94 2.16 -4.88
N GLU A 465 -18.14 2.03 -3.81
CA GLU A 465 -17.45 0.79 -3.47
C GLU A 465 -18.42 -0.36 -3.17
N ALA A 466 -19.61 -0.08 -2.66
CA ALA A 466 -20.64 -1.10 -2.41
C ALA A 466 -21.13 -1.79 -3.68
N ASN A 467 -21.04 -1.09 -4.83
CA ASN A 467 -21.31 -1.63 -6.16
C ASN A 467 -20.05 -1.90 -6.99
N ASN A 468 -18.85 -1.71 -6.39
CA ASN A 468 -17.55 -1.85 -7.03
C ASN A 468 -17.33 -0.91 -8.23
N GLU A 469 -17.82 0.32 -8.12
CA GLU A 469 -17.70 1.36 -9.13
C GLU A 469 -16.64 2.38 -8.70
N GLY A 470 -15.55 2.50 -9.46
CA GLY A 470 -14.49 3.48 -9.23
C GLY A 470 -14.63 4.73 -10.10
N VAL A 471 -13.89 5.79 -9.74
CA VAL A 471 -13.90 7.08 -10.46
C VAL A 471 -12.50 7.50 -10.88
N ILE A 472 -12.38 7.98 -12.12
CA ILE A 472 -11.14 8.54 -12.65
C ILE A 472 -11.06 10.03 -12.30
N VAL A 473 -9.90 10.45 -11.79
CA VAL A 473 -9.60 11.83 -11.40
C VAL A 473 -8.30 12.28 -12.06
N GLU A 474 -8.36 13.36 -12.83
CA GLU A 474 -7.19 13.89 -13.53
C GLU A 474 -6.41 14.83 -12.61
N ASN A 475 -5.10 14.63 -12.52
CA ASN A 475 -4.20 15.39 -11.66
C ASN A 475 -2.90 15.69 -12.40
N SER A 476 -2.41 16.92 -12.30
CA SER A 476 -1.28 17.41 -13.10
C SER A 476 -0.08 17.80 -12.22
N PHE A 477 0.72 16.78 -11.91
CA PHE A 477 1.99 16.87 -11.18
C PHE A 477 3.02 15.93 -11.81
N THR A 478 4.29 16.02 -11.42
CA THR A 478 5.33 15.03 -11.73
C THR A 478 6.25 14.80 -10.54
N VAL A 479 6.90 13.64 -10.52
CA VAL A 479 7.85 13.23 -9.48
C VAL A 479 9.18 12.86 -10.11
N ASN A 480 10.26 13.43 -9.61
CA ASN A 480 11.62 13.20 -10.09
C ASN A 480 12.51 12.72 -8.94
N VAL A 481 13.43 11.79 -9.21
CA VAL A 481 14.29 11.15 -8.21
C VAL A 481 15.75 11.21 -8.64
N TYR A 482 16.62 11.66 -7.74
CA TYR A 482 18.07 11.66 -7.88
C TYR A 482 18.77 11.30 -6.57
N PRO A 483 19.88 10.55 -6.57
CA PRO A 483 20.36 9.73 -7.69
C PRO A 483 19.42 8.53 -7.92
N PHE A 484 19.33 8.05 -9.16
CA PHE A 484 18.47 6.90 -9.49
C PHE A 484 19.19 5.55 -9.39
N VAL A 485 19.90 5.33 -8.29
CA VAL A 485 20.64 4.10 -7.99
C VAL A 485 20.41 3.68 -6.54
N ARG A 486 20.23 2.38 -6.31
CA ARG A 486 20.05 1.79 -4.96
C ARG A 486 21.03 0.67 -4.69
N SER A 487 21.17 0.29 -3.43
CA SER A 487 21.94 -0.89 -3.01
C SER A 487 21.37 -2.17 -3.62
N GLY A 488 22.24 -2.96 -4.24
CA GLY A 488 21.99 -4.36 -4.60
C GLY A 488 22.70 -5.28 -3.61
N SER A 489 23.65 -6.08 -4.09
CA SER A 489 24.49 -6.92 -3.21
C SER A 489 25.55 -6.13 -2.42
N VAL A 490 25.84 -4.88 -2.81
CA VAL A 490 26.76 -3.98 -2.11
C VAL A 490 26.00 -2.76 -1.62
N ALA A 491 26.07 -2.52 -0.31
CA ALA A 491 25.43 -1.36 0.30
C ALA A 491 26.11 -0.05 -0.13
N VAL A 492 25.30 0.94 -0.46
CA VAL A 492 25.72 2.31 -0.74
C VAL A 492 24.88 3.28 0.07
N PRO A 493 25.41 4.44 0.49
CA PRO A 493 24.61 5.42 1.23
C PRO A 493 23.44 5.91 0.38
N ALA A 494 22.24 5.87 0.96
CA ALA A 494 21.04 6.48 0.40
C ALA A 494 21.09 7.99 0.61
N ASP A 495 21.07 8.77 -0.47
CA ASP A 495 21.09 10.24 -0.43
C ASP A 495 20.13 10.78 -1.50
N TYR A 496 18.85 10.43 -1.39
CA TYR A 496 17.87 10.78 -2.40
C TYR A 496 17.36 12.22 -2.23
N ARG A 497 17.09 12.84 -3.37
CA ARG A 497 16.31 14.05 -3.57
C ARG A 497 15.14 13.67 -4.45
N VAL A 498 13.95 13.72 -3.87
CA VAL A 498 12.71 13.48 -4.59
C VAL A 498 12.00 14.81 -4.75
N GLN A 499 11.93 15.29 -6.00
CA GLN A 499 11.23 16.52 -6.36
C GLN A 499 9.80 16.17 -6.78
N LEU A 500 8.83 16.82 -6.16
CA LEU A 500 7.44 16.85 -6.59
C LEU A 500 7.16 18.22 -7.21
N ILE A 501 6.76 18.25 -8.47
CA ILE A 501 6.35 19.48 -9.17
C ILE A 501 4.87 19.41 -9.47
N GLU A 502 4.15 20.47 -9.15
CA GLU A 502 2.72 20.60 -9.41
C GLU A 502 2.50 21.70 -10.45
N SER A 503 1.64 21.44 -11.45
CA SER A 503 1.30 22.46 -12.45
C SER A 503 0.23 23.43 -11.93
N GLY A 504 0.20 24.67 -12.43
CA GLY A 504 -0.80 25.67 -12.04
C GLY A 504 -2.24 25.39 -12.48
N PHE A 505 -2.44 24.46 -13.42
CA PHE A 505 -3.76 24.14 -13.96
C PHE A 505 -4.70 23.50 -12.93
N ASP A 506 -4.16 22.86 -11.90
CA ASP A 506 -4.92 22.11 -10.90
C ASP A 506 -4.83 22.78 -9.52
N SER A 507 -5.21 24.06 -9.48
CA SER A 507 -4.86 24.98 -8.40
C SER A 507 -5.44 24.67 -7.01
N GLN A 508 -6.36 23.70 -6.91
CA GLN A 508 -7.06 23.34 -5.67
C GLN A 508 -6.52 22.06 -5.01
N ASN A 509 -5.74 21.25 -5.74
CA ASN A 509 -5.26 19.98 -5.23
C ASN A 509 -3.92 20.18 -4.51
N GLN A 510 -3.79 19.56 -3.33
CA GLN A 510 -2.56 19.46 -2.56
C GLN A 510 -2.00 18.06 -2.70
N TYR A 511 -0.68 17.97 -2.91
CA TYR A 511 0.01 16.72 -3.14
C TYR A 511 1.06 16.49 -2.05
N GLU A 512 1.15 15.26 -1.56
CA GLU A 512 2.16 14.86 -0.59
C GLU A 512 2.66 13.45 -0.92
N LEU A 513 3.96 13.22 -0.72
CA LEU A 513 4.58 11.92 -0.90
C LEU A 513 4.90 11.27 0.45
N ALA A 514 4.49 10.02 0.61
CA ALA A 514 4.93 9.14 1.69
C ALA A 514 5.74 7.98 1.10
N TYR A 515 6.82 7.57 1.76
CA TYR A 515 7.77 6.58 1.24
C TYR A 515 7.75 5.33 2.11
N PHE A 516 7.99 4.16 1.53
CA PHE A 516 7.87 2.89 2.26
C PHE A 516 9.00 1.92 1.93
N ASP A 517 9.49 1.23 2.94
CA ASP A 517 10.34 0.04 2.79
C ASP A 517 9.47 -1.12 2.32
N GLY A 518 9.87 -1.70 1.20
CA GLY A 518 9.20 -2.81 0.58
C GLY A 518 9.21 -4.03 1.47
N ASN A 519 10.24 -4.30 2.27
CA ASN A 519 10.35 -5.56 3.02
C ASN A 519 9.43 -5.68 4.23
N THR A 520 9.12 -4.55 4.86
CA THR A 520 8.32 -4.48 6.10
C THR A 520 7.03 -3.68 5.95
N ASN A 521 6.84 -2.95 4.84
CA ASN A 521 5.77 -1.95 4.68
C ASN A 521 5.83 -0.84 5.75
N ALA A 522 7.01 -0.58 6.29
CA ALA A 522 7.22 0.52 7.23
C ALA A 522 7.43 1.82 6.45
N GLU A 523 6.88 2.92 6.99
CA GLU A 523 7.09 4.25 6.43
C GLU A 523 8.55 4.69 6.62
N VAL A 524 9.13 5.25 5.56
CA VAL A 524 10.48 5.82 5.53
C VAL A 524 10.34 7.33 5.61
N ALA A 525 10.63 7.88 6.79
CA ALA A 525 10.53 9.31 7.01
C ALA A 525 11.63 10.06 6.23
N PRO A 526 11.29 11.15 5.51
CA PRO A 526 12.28 12.08 4.99
C PRO A 526 13.05 12.74 6.15
N GLU A 527 14.34 12.99 5.96
CA GLU A 527 15.17 13.76 6.89
C GLU A 527 14.66 15.21 6.98
N SER A 528 14.31 15.79 5.84
CA SER A 528 13.73 17.13 5.74
C SER A 528 12.90 17.29 4.46
N ILE A 529 11.97 18.24 4.49
CA ILE A 529 11.10 18.61 3.38
C ILE A 529 11.26 20.11 3.12
N HIS A 530 11.50 20.48 1.87
CA HIS A 530 11.82 21.86 1.47
C HIS A 530 10.87 22.33 0.39
N GLN A 531 10.15 23.42 0.65
CA GLN A 531 9.34 24.10 -0.36
C GLN A 531 10.28 24.96 -1.21
N ARG A 532 10.55 24.55 -2.45
CA ARG A 532 11.50 25.24 -3.33
C ARG A 532 10.84 26.42 -4.04
N THR A 533 9.75 26.16 -4.75
CA THR A 533 8.97 27.18 -5.45
C THR A 533 7.52 27.17 -4.99
N VAL A 534 6.98 28.36 -4.69
CA VAL A 534 5.61 28.56 -4.19
C VAL A 534 4.76 29.22 -5.27
N ARG A 535 3.60 28.62 -5.54
CA ARG A 535 2.60 29.14 -6.48
C ARG A 535 2.17 30.56 -6.13
N GLN A 536 1.90 31.39 -7.13
CA GLN A 536 1.40 32.79 -7.00
C GLN A 536 2.38 33.80 -6.37
N GLN A 537 3.51 33.36 -5.80
CA GLN A 537 4.58 34.30 -5.46
C GLN A 537 5.41 34.66 -6.70
N ASN A 538 5.47 33.77 -7.70
CA ASN A 538 6.62 33.74 -8.63
C ASN A 538 6.39 32.93 -9.93
N THR A 539 5.60 31.86 -9.91
CA THR A 539 5.29 30.98 -11.06
C THR A 539 3.84 30.46 -10.97
N ASP A 540 3.34 29.88 -12.06
CA ASP A 540 2.04 29.18 -12.06
C ASP A 540 2.14 27.78 -11.43
N GLY A 541 3.32 27.14 -11.42
CA GLY A 541 3.59 25.89 -10.69
C GLY A 541 4.14 26.05 -9.27
N SER A 542 4.34 24.93 -8.58
CA SER A 542 5.01 24.80 -7.28
C SER A 542 5.91 23.56 -7.27
N SER A 543 6.93 23.57 -6.41
CA SER A 543 7.84 22.44 -6.23
C SER A 543 8.23 22.21 -4.77
N VAL A 544 8.26 20.93 -4.39
CA VAL A 544 8.63 20.44 -3.04
C VAL A 544 9.70 19.37 -3.18
N TYR A 545 10.70 19.43 -2.32
CA TYR A 545 11.78 18.45 -2.25
C TYR A 545 11.72 17.65 -0.96
N TYR A 546 11.83 16.34 -1.08
CA TYR A 546 12.00 15.41 0.03
C TYR A 546 13.44 14.91 0.03
N VAL A 547 14.12 15.08 1.17
CA VAL A 547 15.49 14.64 1.39
C VAL A 547 15.44 13.32 2.16
N LEU A 548 15.87 12.21 1.53
CA LEU A 548 15.87 10.89 2.19
C LEU A 548 17.29 10.36 2.38
N ARG A 549 17.58 9.91 3.61
CA ARG A 549 18.85 9.25 3.99
C ARG A 549 18.72 7.72 4.13
N SER A 550 17.59 7.18 3.69
CA SER A 550 17.23 5.78 3.72
C SER A 550 16.65 5.36 2.36
N GLU A 551 16.80 4.08 2.02
CA GLU A 551 16.19 3.51 0.82
C GLU A 551 14.69 3.32 0.99
N PHE A 552 13.96 3.38 -0.14
CA PHE A 552 12.54 3.10 -0.21
C PHE A 552 12.25 2.30 -1.49
N ASP A 553 11.21 1.46 -1.45
CA ASP A 553 10.85 0.60 -2.58
C ASP A 553 9.68 1.18 -3.40
N TYR A 554 8.79 1.92 -2.75
CA TYR A 554 7.70 2.63 -3.41
C TYR A 554 7.28 3.87 -2.63
N ALA A 555 6.56 4.75 -3.30
CA ALA A 555 5.97 5.95 -2.71
C ALA A 555 4.44 5.93 -2.89
N GLN A 556 3.71 6.40 -1.88
CA GLN A 556 2.31 6.73 -1.99
C GLN A 556 2.17 8.23 -2.26
N VAL A 557 1.44 8.57 -3.31
CA VAL A 557 1.00 9.94 -3.57
C VAL A 557 -0.33 10.13 -2.86
N ASN A 558 -0.38 11.10 -1.96
CA ASN A 558 -1.60 11.57 -1.32
C ASN A 558 -2.06 12.82 -2.05
N VAL A 559 -3.29 12.80 -2.56
CA VAL A 559 -3.89 13.95 -3.24
C VAL A 559 -5.13 14.37 -2.47
N ARG A 560 -5.14 15.62 -2.01
CA ARG A 560 -6.27 16.23 -1.29
C ARG A 560 -6.82 17.37 -2.10
N GLY A 561 -8.09 17.31 -2.48
CA GLY A 561 -8.68 18.33 -3.34
C GLY A 561 -10.18 18.13 -3.56
N ASP A 562 -10.92 19.24 -3.64
CA ASP A 562 -12.39 19.26 -3.76
C ASP A 562 -13.13 18.41 -2.71
N GLY A 563 -12.63 18.43 -1.46
CA GLY A 563 -13.18 17.63 -0.36
C GLY A 563 -12.95 16.12 -0.50
N ARG A 564 -12.10 15.69 -1.43
CA ARG A 564 -11.73 14.29 -1.68
C ARG A 564 -10.32 14.03 -1.17
N GLU A 565 -10.10 12.84 -0.65
CA GLU A 565 -8.78 12.29 -0.36
C GLU A 565 -8.57 11.09 -1.28
N MET A 566 -7.51 11.14 -2.08
CA MET A 566 -7.23 10.19 -3.13
C MET A 566 -5.79 9.71 -2.96
N HIS A 567 -5.55 8.44 -3.23
CA HIS A 567 -4.23 7.85 -3.13
C HIS A 567 -3.89 7.07 -4.39
N GLY A 568 -2.60 6.91 -4.63
CA GLY A 568 -2.08 6.00 -5.65
C GLY A 568 -0.59 5.77 -5.42
N LEU A 569 -0.08 4.64 -5.90
CA LEU A 569 1.32 4.27 -5.66
C LEU A 569 2.18 4.55 -6.89
N LEU A 570 3.42 4.94 -6.62
CA LEU A 570 4.53 5.02 -7.54
C LEU A 570 5.56 3.96 -7.16
N VAL A 571 5.93 3.11 -8.13
CA VAL A 571 6.92 2.06 -7.94
C VAL A 571 8.10 2.33 -8.88
N PRO A 572 9.22 2.87 -8.37
CA PRO A 572 10.41 3.09 -9.17
C PRO A 572 11.07 1.78 -9.61
N ARG A 573 11.61 1.75 -10.82
CA ARG A 573 12.44 0.66 -11.36
C ARG A 573 13.91 0.98 -11.15
N TRP A 574 14.32 0.88 -9.89
CA TRP A 574 15.66 1.24 -9.47
C TRP A 574 16.77 0.53 -10.25
N GLN A 575 17.85 1.26 -10.52
CA GLN A 575 19.12 0.65 -10.90
C GLN A 575 19.82 0.12 -9.64
N GLU A 576 20.04 -1.20 -9.58
CA GLU A 576 20.74 -1.82 -8.44
C GLU A 576 22.26 -1.79 -8.63
N TYR A 577 22.97 -1.33 -7.61
CA TYR A 577 24.42 -1.40 -7.52
C TYR A 577 24.85 -2.67 -6.80
N SER A 578 25.43 -3.61 -7.55
CA SER A 578 25.93 -4.89 -7.02
C SER A 578 27.46 -4.95 -6.92
N GLY A 579 28.11 -3.79 -6.84
CA GLY A 579 29.57 -3.67 -6.84
C GLY A 579 30.16 -3.40 -8.22
N GLY A 580 31.25 -2.65 -8.23
CA GLY A 580 32.02 -2.30 -9.42
C GLY A 580 33.50 -2.70 -9.30
N SER A 581 34.16 -2.85 -10.43
CA SER A 581 35.61 -3.14 -10.51
C SER A 581 36.42 -2.01 -11.12
N LYS A 582 35.77 -1.06 -11.80
CA LYS A 582 36.43 0.06 -12.46
C LYS A 582 36.96 1.06 -11.43
N GLN A 583 38.16 1.55 -11.68
CA GLN A 583 38.81 2.56 -10.86
C GLN A 583 38.65 3.92 -11.53
N PHE A 584 37.95 4.82 -10.86
CA PHE A 584 37.78 6.18 -11.34
C PHE A 584 38.79 7.12 -10.69
N ALA A 585 39.30 8.06 -11.49
CA ALA A 585 40.03 9.22 -10.99
C ALA A 585 39.42 10.48 -11.57
N PHE A 586 39.00 11.41 -10.71
CA PHE A 586 38.39 12.68 -11.06
C PHE A 586 39.33 13.84 -10.74
N SER A 587 39.32 14.88 -11.56
CA SER A 587 40.02 16.14 -11.36
C SER A 587 38.99 17.26 -11.39
N VAL A 588 38.81 17.97 -10.27
CA VAL A 588 37.79 19.01 -10.09
C VAL A 588 38.46 20.37 -9.93
N ASP A 589 38.39 21.20 -10.95
CA ASP A 589 38.79 22.60 -10.90
C ASP A 589 37.60 23.47 -10.49
N PHE A 590 37.54 23.81 -9.20
CA PHE A 590 36.61 24.80 -8.67
C PHE A 590 37.10 26.20 -9.04
N GLY A 591 36.77 26.65 -10.25
CA GLY A 591 37.31 27.88 -10.82
C GLY A 591 36.58 29.15 -10.37
N THR A 592 37.21 30.31 -10.61
CA THR A 592 36.63 31.63 -10.25
C THR A 592 35.38 31.94 -11.06
N THR A 593 35.45 31.68 -12.36
CA THR A 593 34.41 32.01 -13.35
C THR A 593 33.61 30.77 -13.71
N ASN A 594 34.30 29.69 -14.08
CA ASN A 594 33.72 28.42 -14.46
C ASN A 594 34.38 27.28 -13.68
N THR A 595 33.62 26.24 -13.40
CA THR A 595 34.09 24.99 -12.79
C THR A 595 34.20 23.93 -13.87
N HIS A 596 35.22 23.08 -13.80
CA HIS A 596 35.44 21.97 -14.74
C HIS A 596 35.71 20.66 -14.00
N ILE A 597 35.24 19.56 -14.56
CA ILE A 597 35.54 18.21 -14.08
C ILE A 597 36.07 17.39 -15.26
N GLU A 598 37.24 16.78 -15.09
CA GLU A 598 37.70 15.68 -15.94
C GLU A 598 37.75 14.37 -15.16
N TYR A 599 37.66 13.25 -15.86
CA TYR A 599 37.82 11.94 -15.27
C TYR A 599 38.53 10.96 -16.19
N SER A 600 39.12 9.93 -15.58
CA SER A 600 39.66 8.76 -16.24
C SER A 600 39.15 7.49 -15.57
N VAL A 601 39.14 6.40 -16.32
CA VAL A 601 38.72 5.08 -15.87
C VAL A 601 39.86 4.11 -16.14
N ASP A 602 40.26 3.34 -15.12
CA ASP A 602 41.32 2.32 -15.18
C ASP A 602 42.65 2.84 -15.75
N GLY A 603 42.99 4.10 -15.45
CA GLY A 603 44.21 4.75 -15.93
C GLY A 603 44.19 5.13 -17.42
N GLY A 604 43.02 5.06 -18.07
CA GLY A 604 42.85 5.51 -19.45
C GLY A 604 42.98 7.03 -19.64
N THR A 605 42.83 7.49 -20.88
CA THR A 605 42.94 8.91 -21.22
C THR A 605 41.87 9.74 -20.49
N PRO A 606 42.25 10.85 -19.82
CA PRO A 606 41.31 11.79 -19.23
C PRO A 606 40.34 12.36 -20.27
N ARG A 607 39.10 12.58 -19.84
CA ARG A 607 38.05 13.22 -20.66
C ARG A 607 37.13 14.08 -19.79
N PRO A 608 36.45 15.09 -20.38
CA PRO A 608 35.48 15.90 -19.67
C PRO A 608 34.37 15.06 -19.04
N PHE A 609 33.89 15.49 -17.87
CA PHE A 609 32.77 14.85 -17.20
C PHE A 609 31.53 14.85 -18.09
N ASP A 610 30.95 13.66 -18.20
CA ASP A 610 29.74 13.42 -18.96
C ASP A 610 28.83 12.45 -18.22
N VAL A 611 27.55 12.53 -18.51
CA VAL A 611 26.53 11.54 -18.16
C VAL A 611 25.80 11.19 -19.45
N ALA A 612 26.05 9.97 -19.93
CA ALA A 612 25.47 9.48 -21.17
C ALA A 612 23.96 9.20 -21.01
N GLU A 613 23.20 9.38 -22.10
CA GLU A 613 21.74 9.11 -22.15
C GLU A 613 21.35 7.70 -21.71
N LEU A 614 22.23 6.72 -21.96
CA LEU A 614 21.99 5.32 -21.61
C LEU A 614 22.14 5.04 -20.12
N THR A 615 22.74 5.95 -19.35
CA THR A 615 23.04 5.78 -17.94
C THR A 615 22.13 6.68 -17.12
N PRO A 616 21.08 6.13 -16.47
CA PRO A 616 20.10 6.92 -15.75
C PRO A 616 20.74 7.56 -14.52
N GLN A 617 20.95 8.87 -14.53
CA GLN A 617 21.25 9.59 -13.28
C GLN A 617 19.98 9.97 -12.53
N VAL A 618 18.89 10.22 -13.26
CA VAL A 618 17.59 10.61 -12.73
C VAL A 618 16.49 9.69 -13.23
N ALA A 619 15.44 9.57 -12.43
CA ALA A 619 14.14 9.09 -12.88
C ALA A 619 13.14 10.23 -12.86
N THR A 620 12.43 10.43 -13.96
CA THR A 620 11.34 11.40 -14.08
C THR A 620 10.05 10.65 -14.35
N LEU A 621 8.95 11.02 -13.68
CA LEU A 621 7.66 10.36 -13.87
C LEU A 621 7.10 10.64 -15.27
N VAL A 622 7.30 11.87 -15.76
CA VAL A 622 7.07 12.26 -17.15
C VAL A 622 8.31 11.94 -17.98
N ASN A 623 8.14 11.28 -19.12
CA ASN A 623 9.24 11.08 -20.05
C ASN A 623 9.58 12.42 -20.73
N PRO A 624 10.86 12.83 -20.80
CA PRO A 624 11.23 14.13 -21.38
C PRO A 624 10.77 14.35 -22.83
N ALA A 625 10.60 13.27 -23.62
CA ALA A 625 10.09 13.34 -24.98
C ALA A 625 8.60 13.74 -25.09
N GLN A 626 7.88 13.81 -23.98
CA GLN A 626 6.45 14.16 -23.92
C GLN A 626 6.18 15.66 -23.76
N TYR A 627 7.22 16.50 -23.79
CA TYR A 627 7.07 17.94 -23.67
C TYR A 627 6.00 18.49 -24.62
N ASN A 628 5.07 19.27 -24.06
CA ASN A 628 4.09 20.05 -24.79
C ASN A 628 3.68 21.27 -23.95
N ALA A 629 2.95 22.21 -24.57
CA ALA A 629 2.59 23.48 -23.92
C ALA A 629 1.78 23.31 -22.63
N ALA A 630 0.96 22.26 -22.50
CA ALA A 630 0.18 22.01 -21.28
C ALA A 630 1.03 21.51 -20.11
N LEU A 631 2.25 21.00 -20.38
CA LEU A 631 3.18 20.51 -19.38
C LEU A 631 4.32 21.50 -19.08
N PHE A 632 4.28 22.70 -19.68
CA PHE A 632 5.37 23.68 -19.64
C PHE A 632 5.93 23.91 -18.23
N GLU A 633 5.06 24.19 -17.25
CA GLU A 633 5.46 24.40 -15.85
C GLU A 633 6.24 23.23 -15.25
N LEU A 634 5.84 21.98 -15.55
CA LEU A 634 6.52 20.79 -15.04
C LEU A 634 7.96 20.70 -15.54
N PHE A 635 8.18 21.05 -16.82
CA PHE A 635 9.50 21.01 -17.45
C PHE A 635 10.37 22.21 -17.07
N VAL A 636 9.81 23.41 -17.00
CA VAL A 636 10.56 24.61 -16.62
C VAL A 636 11.08 24.51 -15.18
N LEU A 637 10.25 24.10 -14.23
CA LEU A 637 10.68 23.94 -12.84
C LEU A 637 11.69 22.79 -12.69
N TYR A 638 11.57 21.73 -13.50
CA TYR A 638 12.61 20.70 -13.56
C TYR A 638 13.94 21.28 -14.04
N ASP A 639 13.96 21.97 -15.19
CA ASP A 639 15.18 22.51 -15.79
C ASP A 639 15.86 23.59 -14.91
N LEU A 640 15.08 24.35 -14.13
CA LEU A 640 15.59 25.41 -13.27
C LEU A 640 16.07 24.92 -11.90
N GLU A 641 15.57 23.80 -11.40
CA GLU A 641 15.78 23.41 -9.99
C GLU A 641 16.44 22.04 -9.83
N PHE A 642 16.29 21.14 -10.79
CA PHE A 642 16.76 19.77 -10.69
C PHE A 642 18.07 19.54 -11.45
N VAL A 643 18.70 18.40 -11.18
CA VAL A 643 19.91 18.00 -11.90
C VAL A 643 19.57 17.59 -13.34
N PRO A 644 20.35 18.02 -14.35
CA PRO A 644 20.11 17.65 -15.75
C PRO A 644 20.17 16.13 -15.93
N PRO A 645 19.36 15.53 -16.82
CA PRO A 645 19.38 14.09 -17.07
C PRO A 645 20.63 13.67 -17.85
N THR A 646 21.24 14.57 -18.62
CA THR A 646 22.49 14.32 -19.36
C THR A 646 23.41 15.52 -19.24
N ILE A 647 24.71 15.26 -19.17
CA ILE A 647 25.76 16.29 -19.11
C ILE A 647 26.86 15.87 -20.08
N GLY A 648 27.49 16.80 -20.78
CA GLY A 648 28.75 16.50 -21.48
C GLY A 648 29.01 17.31 -22.74
N PRO A 649 30.17 17.10 -23.39
CA PRO A 649 30.57 17.88 -24.56
C PRO A 649 29.54 17.82 -25.69
N GLY A 650 29.23 18.97 -26.28
CA GLY A 650 28.26 19.10 -27.37
C GLY A 650 26.78 19.02 -26.95
N ARG A 651 26.50 18.82 -25.65
CA ARG A 651 25.16 18.91 -25.08
C ARG A 651 24.87 20.32 -24.59
N VAL A 652 23.59 20.56 -24.31
CA VAL A 652 23.09 21.80 -23.71
C VAL A 652 23.80 22.00 -22.37
N ASP A 653 23.70 21.05 -21.44
CA ASP A 653 24.40 21.06 -20.15
C ASP A 653 25.77 20.38 -20.26
N SER A 654 26.83 21.08 -19.86
CA SER A 654 28.20 20.57 -19.98
C SER A 654 29.15 21.24 -18.99
N PHE A 655 30.28 20.59 -18.74
CA PHE A 655 31.45 21.23 -18.15
C PHE A 655 32.39 21.73 -19.27
N PRO A 656 33.05 22.89 -19.11
CA PRO A 656 32.98 23.78 -17.95
C PRO A 656 31.63 24.50 -17.86
N THR A 657 31.10 24.60 -16.64
CA THR A 657 29.85 25.32 -16.33
C THR A 657 30.16 26.52 -15.45
N ARG A 658 29.29 27.53 -15.41
CA ARG A 658 29.47 28.71 -14.55
C ARG A 658 29.65 28.28 -13.10
N THR A 659 30.64 28.84 -12.40
CA THR A 659 30.77 28.68 -10.94
C THR A 659 29.72 29.55 -10.26
N ALA A 660 28.49 29.05 -10.24
CA ALA A 660 27.31 29.72 -9.72
C ALA A 660 26.42 28.73 -8.95
N ILE A 661 25.62 29.25 -8.05
CA ILE A 661 24.59 28.49 -7.34
C ILE A 661 23.26 29.24 -7.38
N ALA A 662 22.17 28.50 -7.59
CA ALA A 662 20.81 29.00 -7.60
C ALA A 662 20.10 28.65 -6.29
N GLU A 663 19.37 29.61 -5.74
CA GLU A 663 18.56 29.45 -4.52
C GLU A 663 17.26 30.25 -4.64
N PRO A 664 16.19 29.93 -3.89
CA PRO A 664 14.98 30.75 -3.85
C PRO A 664 15.27 32.18 -3.37
N LEU A 665 14.59 33.18 -3.95
CA LEU A 665 14.76 34.60 -3.60
C LEU A 665 14.59 34.88 -2.09
N ASN A 666 13.69 34.14 -1.44
CA ASN A 666 13.31 34.27 -0.03
C ASN A 666 13.88 33.16 0.88
N LEU A 667 14.95 32.46 0.46
CA LEU A 667 15.57 31.40 1.27
C LEU A 667 15.95 31.89 2.68
N SER A 668 15.52 31.15 3.70
CA SER A 668 15.84 31.42 5.10
C SER A 668 17.04 30.61 5.57
N PHE A 669 18.14 31.30 5.88
CA PHE A 669 19.35 30.68 6.43
C PHE A 669 19.24 30.34 7.94
N ASN A 670 18.12 30.67 8.58
CA ASN A 670 17.85 30.31 9.98
C ASN A 670 17.38 28.85 10.14
N GLN A 671 17.08 28.18 9.03
CA GLN A 671 16.72 26.77 8.99
C GLN A 671 17.87 25.94 8.41
N GLN A 672 17.80 24.63 8.56
CA GLN A 672 18.71 23.72 7.88
C GLN A 672 18.48 23.83 6.37
N THR A 673 19.56 23.99 5.61
CA THR A 673 19.53 24.05 4.15
C THR A 673 20.20 22.82 3.56
N GLN A 674 19.81 22.39 2.37
CA GLN A 674 20.25 21.15 1.74
C GLN A 674 20.62 21.35 0.26
N ALA A 675 21.75 20.79 -0.19
CA ALA A 675 22.09 20.74 -1.61
C ALA A 675 21.03 19.98 -2.42
N LEU A 676 20.77 20.43 -3.65
CA LEU A 676 19.69 19.97 -4.55
C LEU A 676 18.26 20.10 -4.02
N ALA A 677 18.04 20.69 -2.85
CA ALA A 677 16.70 21.03 -2.34
C ALA A 677 16.55 22.55 -2.17
N ASP A 678 17.51 23.20 -1.51
CA ASP A 678 17.56 24.67 -1.35
C ASP A 678 18.57 25.34 -2.26
N PHE A 679 19.49 24.55 -2.82
CA PHE A 679 20.51 24.98 -3.76
C PHE A 679 20.56 24.06 -4.97
N ASN A 680 20.94 24.58 -6.14
CA ASN A 680 21.30 23.75 -7.30
C ASN A 680 22.36 24.45 -8.15
N ILE A 681 23.23 23.69 -8.82
CA ILE A 681 24.12 24.19 -9.88
C ILE A 681 23.24 24.58 -11.09
N PRO A 682 23.18 25.87 -11.47
CA PRO A 682 22.31 26.34 -12.54
C PRO A 682 23.01 26.20 -13.89
N PHE A 683 23.04 24.98 -14.44
CA PHE A 683 23.58 24.71 -15.79
C PHE A 683 22.93 25.56 -16.90
N TYR A 684 21.79 26.18 -16.59
CA TYR A 684 20.99 26.98 -17.50
C TYR A 684 21.36 28.47 -17.56
N VAL A 685 22.14 29.00 -16.60
CA VAL A 685 22.31 30.46 -16.37
C VAL A 685 22.78 31.23 -17.60
N GLU A 686 23.55 30.59 -18.49
CA GLU A 686 24.08 31.21 -19.70
C GLU A 686 23.12 31.13 -20.90
N ARG A 687 21.92 30.55 -20.76
CA ARG A 687 21.01 30.22 -21.87
C ARG A 687 19.59 30.71 -21.66
N GLN A 688 19.12 30.72 -20.41
CA GLN A 688 17.76 31.13 -20.07
C GLN A 688 17.71 31.94 -18.77
N PRO A 689 16.66 32.76 -18.59
CA PRO A 689 16.48 33.54 -17.37
C PRO A 689 16.40 32.66 -16.11
N ALA A 690 16.78 33.22 -14.97
CA ALA A 690 16.78 32.50 -13.70
C ALA A 690 15.39 32.25 -13.09
N GLY A 691 14.33 32.77 -13.72
CA GLY A 691 12.98 32.75 -13.19
C GLY A 691 12.97 33.36 -11.79
N SER A 692 12.52 32.57 -10.82
CA SER A 692 12.38 32.99 -9.43
C SER A 692 13.54 32.60 -8.52
N ASN A 693 14.66 32.17 -9.12
CA ASN A 693 15.89 31.87 -8.41
C ASN A 693 16.81 33.10 -8.35
N ARG A 694 17.46 33.30 -7.21
CA ARG A 694 18.64 34.16 -7.06
C ARG A 694 19.87 33.36 -7.47
N ILE A 695 20.66 33.92 -8.39
CA ILE A 695 21.95 33.35 -8.78
C ILE A 695 23.07 34.05 -8.04
N THR A 696 23.92 33.28 -7.37
CA THR A 696 25.12 33.80 -6.71
C THR A 696 26.38 33.26 -7.41
N THR A 697 27.23 34.17 -7.88
CA THR A 697 28.52 33.88 -8.55
C THR A 697 29.71 34.16 -7.60
N ASN A 698 30.93 33.92 -8.08
CA ASN A 698 32.19 34.19 -7.37
C ASN A 698 32.35 33.39 -6.05
N LEU A 699 31.84 32.16 -6.03
CA LEU A 699 31.83 31.28 -4.84
C LEU A 699 33.24 31.00 -4.29
N LYS A 700 34.25 30.88 -5.17
CA LYS A 700 35.64 30.56 -4.79
C LYS A 700 36.23 31.56 -3.80
N TRP A 701 35.98 32.85 -4.03
CA TRP A 701 36.56 33.97 -3.28
C TRP A 701 35.59 34.66 -2.34
N ALA A 702 34.39 34.09 -2.17
CA ALA A 702 33.34 34.72 -1.40
C ALA A 702 33.75 34.88 0.08
N LYS A 703 33.35 35.99 0.70
CA LYS A 703 33.72 36.34 2.08
C LYS A 703 33.15 35.29 3.04
N ASN A 704 33.97 34.84 4.00
CA ASN A 704 33.53 33.89 5.02
C ASN A 704 32.41 34.50 5.88
N ASN A 705 31.21 33.95 5.72
CA ASN A 705 30.04 34.12 6.57
C ASN A 705 29.14 32.89 6.35
N ASP A 706 28.25 32.62 7.30
CA ASP A 706 27.42 31.40 7.32
C ASP A 706 26.65 31.16 6.02
N GLN A 707 26.09 32.21 5.40
CA GLN A 707 25.32 32.07 4.16
C GLN A 707 26.21 31.67 2.98
N THR A 708 27.39 32.25 2.92
CA THR A 708 28.35 32.04 1.85
C THR A 708 29.02 30.68 1.97
N GLU A 709 29.34 30.26 3.20
CA GLU A 709 29.89 28.94 3.49
C GLU A 709 28.91 27.84 3.09
N ARG A 710 27.62 27.96 3.45
CA ARG A 710 26.58 27.02 3.01
C ARG A 710 26.43 26.94 1.49
N ARG A 711 26.54 28.06 0.78
CA ARG A 711 26.52 28.08 -0.70
C ARG A 711 27.73 27.37 -1.31
N VAL A 712 28.92 27.58 -0.75
CA VAL A 712 30.14 26.91 -1.21
C VAL A 712 30.06 25.42 -0.93
N GLU A 713 29.67 25.03 0.28
CA GLU A 713 29.48 23.64 0.69
C GLU A 713 28.46 22.93 -0.22
N ALA A 714 27.28 23.53 -0.44
CA ALA A 714 26.26 22.98 -1.32
C ALA A 714 26.76 22.81 -2.77
N PHE A 715 27.49 23.79 -3.30
CA PHE A 715 28.08 23.67 -4.64
C PHE A 715 29.05 22.48 -4.73
N LEU A 716 29.97 22.34 -3.76
CA LEU A 716 30.92 21.23 -3.71
C LEU A 716 30.23 19.88 -3.49
N GLU A 717 29.20 19.85 -2.65
CA GLU A 717 28.36 18.69 -2.37
C GLU A 717 27.72 18.17 -3.67
N GLU A 718 27.15 19.05 -4.49
CA GLU A 718 26.55 18.68 -5.78
C GLU A 718 27.56 18.09 -6.77
N LEU A 719 28.78 18.63 -6.84
CA LEU A 719 29.85 18.05 -7.68
C LEU A 719 30.19 16.61 -7.22
N LEU A 720 30.27 16.40 -5.91
CA LEU A 720 30.55 15.06 -5.35
C LEU A 720 29.37 14.11 -5.49
N MET A 721 28.12 14.59 -5.43
CA MET A 721 26.94 13.79 -5.75
C MET A 721 26.97 13.34 -7.21
N LEU A 722 27.30 14.23 -8.16
CA LEU A 722 27.45 13.89 -9.58
C LEU A 722 28.55 12.84 -9.79
N ILE A 723 29.70 13.01 -9.13
CA ILE A 723 30.82 12.06 -9.17
C ILE A 723 30.40 10.70 -8.60
N LYS A 724 29.80 10.67 -7.40
CA LYS A 724 29.30 9.43 -6.75
C LYS A 724 28.36 8.70 -7.69
N ASN A 725 27.35 9.40 -8.22
CA ASN A 725 26.35 8.80 -9.08
C ASN A 725 26.98 8.21 -10.36
N LYS A 726 27.93 8.92 -10.99
CA LYS A 726 28.66 8.39 -12.15
C LYS A 726 29.44 7.12 -11.82
N VAL A 727 30.16 7.10 -10.70
CA VAL A 727 30.90 5.90 -10.26
C VAL A 727 29.95 4.72 -10.08
N LEU A 728 28.83 4.92 -9.37
CA LEU A 728 27.88 3.85 -9.08
C LEU A 728 27.19 3.32 -10.35
N THR A 729 26.73 4.23 -11.21
CA THR A 729 25.94 3.86 -12.39
C THR A 729 26.77 3.26 -13.52
N GLU A 730 28.08 3.54 -13.57
CA GLU A 730 29.01 3.00 -14.59
C GLU A 730 29.86 1.82 -14.11
N GLY A 731 29.55 1.23 -12.96
CA GLY A 731 30.20 0.01 -12.43
C GLY A 731 31.59 0.26 -11.83
N GLY A 732 31.80 1.44 -11.26
CA GLY A 732 33.00 1.81 -10.52
C GLY A 732 32.93 1.44 -9.05
N ASN A 733 34.10 1.40 -8.42
CA ASN A 733 34.24 1.12 -6.98
C ASN A 733 34.55 2.41 -6.22
N LEU A 734 33.60 2.89 -5.41
CA LEU A 734 33.77 4.09 -4.58
C LEU A 734 35.01 4.04 -3.69
N THR A 735 35.34 2.89 -3.10
CA THR A 735 36.52 2.75 -2.22
C THR A 735 37.85 2.94 -2.96
N GLN A 736 37.85 2.74 -4.28
CA GLN A 736 39.00 2.90 -5.17
C GLN A 736 38.96 4.21 -5.96
N THR A 737 37.94 5.05 -5.77
CA THR A 737 37.80 6.32 -6.48
C THR A 737 38.74 7.38 -5.91
N THR A 738 39.52 8.01 -6.79
CA THR A 738 40.43 9.11 -6.43
C THR A 738 39.85 10.45 -6.89
N VAL A 739 39.88 11.47 -6.05
CA VAL A 739 39.44 12.83 -6.40
C VAL A 739 40.59 13.79 -6.16
N TYR A 740 40.99 14.50 -7.21
CA TYR A 740 41.92 15.61 -7.17
C TYR A 740 41.12 16.91 -7.17
N TRP A 741 41.42 17.83 -6.25
CA TRP A 741 40.85 19.18 -6.25
C TRP A 741 41.98 20.20 -6.27
N PHE A 742 41.71 21.34 -6.91
CA PHE A 742 42.73 22.35 -7.18
C PHE A 742 42.50 23.64 -6.39
N PHE A 743 43.60 24.33 -6.08
CA PHE A 743 43.57 25.65 -5.46
C PHE A 743 44.69 26.56 -6.00
N PRO A 744 44.47 27.89 -6.09
CA PRO A 744 45.47 28.83 -6.57
C PRO A 744 46.46 29.18 -5.45
N ALA A 745 47.74 29.35 -5.80
CA ALA A 745 48.78 29.66 -4.81
C ALA A 745 48.62 31.04 -4.16
N SER A 746 47.88 31.96 -4.78
CA SER A 746 47.53 33.28 -4.22
C SER A 746 46.39 33.24 -3.19
N MET A 747 45.76 32.08 -2.97
CA MET A 747 44.74 31.93 -1.95
C MET A 747 45.35 31.98 -0.54
N THR A 748 44.65 32.59 0.41
CA THR A 748 45.15 32.70 1.78
C THR A 748 45.20 31.32 2.45
N PRO A 749 46.18 31.05 3.34
CA PRO A 749 46.28 29.75 4.03
C PRO A 749 45.01 29.35 4.77
N GLY A 750 44.32 30.32 5.39
CA GLY A 750 43.05 30.09 6.08
C GLY A 750 41.93 29.62 5.14
N ARG A 751 41.80 30.22 3.96
CA ARG A 751 40.78 29.81 2.97
C ARG A 751 41.07 28.43 2.40
N VAL A 752 42.33 28.11 2.10
CA VAL A 752 42.74 26.76 1.67
C VAL A 752 42.45 25.74 2.76
N SER A 753 42.74 26.07 4.03
CA SER A 753 42.44 25.19 5.16
C SER A 753 40.94 24.92 5.32
N GLN A 754 40.09 25.92 5.09
CA GLN A 754 38.64 25.76 5.12
C GLN A 754 38.17 24.83 3.99
N LEU A 755 38.54 25.13 2.74
CA LEU A 755 38.16 24.30 1.60
C LEU A 755 38.64 22.85 1.75
N ARG A 756 39.84 22.65 2.32
CA ARG A 756 40.36 21.31 2.62
C ARG A 756 39.45 20.56 3.60
N ALA A 757 38.93 21.24 4.63
CA ALA A 757 37.99 20.65 5.58
C ALA A 757 36.67 20.28 4.89
N ASP A 758 36.09 21.21 4.12
CA ASP A 758 34.83 21.02 3.39
C ASP A 758 34.94 19.82 2.42
N TRP A 759 36.00 19.78 1.60
CA TRP A 759 36.26 18.65 0.69
C TRP A 759 36.43 17.32 1.42
N GLN A 760 37.13 17.32 2.56
CA GLN A 760 37.38 16.12 3.34
C GLN A 760 36.09 15.56 3.94
N GLU A 761 35.23 16.42 4.49
CA GLU A 761 33.93 16.04 5.04
C GLU A 761 33.01 15.47 3.96
N LEU A 762 32.83 16.20 2.86
CA LEU A 762 31.95 15.80 1.76
C LEU A 762 32.46 14.53 1.05
N TYR A 763 33.79 14.40 0.84
CA TYR A 763 34.37 13.18 0.26
C TYR A 763 34.11 11.96 1.14
N ASN A 764 34.26 12.09 2.47
CA ASN A 764 33.97 11.00 3.39
C ASN A 764 32.50 10.58 3.34
N ARG A 765 31.58 11.55 3.22
CA ARG A 765 30.14 11.30 3.13
C ARG A 765 29.72 10.60 1.83
N TYR A 766 30.18 11.11 0.69
CA TYR A 766 29.66 10.67 -0.62
C TYR A 766 30.51 9.62 -1.33
N ILE A 767 31.82 9.59 -1.07
CA ILE A 767 32.74 8.65 -1.73
C ILE A 767 33.27 7.61 -0.73
N GLY A 768 33.67 8.01 0.48
CA GLY A 768 34.09 7.07 1.54
C GLY A 768 35.33 6.24 1.18
N GLY A 769 36.23 6.78 0.36
CA GLY A 769 37.40 6.08 -0.16
C GLY A 769 38.48 5.74 0.88
N SER A 770 39.41 4.86 0.52
CA SER A 770 40.60 4.60 1.35
C SER A 770 41.41 5.90 1.58
N SER A 771 42.09 5.98 2.73
CA SER A 771 42.97 7.11 3.05
C SER A 771 43.95 7.44 1.91
N GLY A 772 44.15 8.73 1.62
CA GLY A 772 45.06 9.21 0.57
C GLY A 772 44.48 9.28 -0.85
N ARG A 773 43.18 9.07 -1.02
CA ARG A 773 42.48 9.15 -2.32
C ARG A 773 41.79 10.49 -2.59
N LEU A 774 41.62 11.35 -1.59
CA LEU A 774 41.38 12.78 -1.79
C LEU A 774 42.73 13.49 -1.85
N ARG A 775 43.01 14.21 -2.94
CA ARG A 775 44.32 14.82 -3.19
C ARG A 775 44.17 16.29 -3.55
N GLU A 776 44.86 17.12 -2.79
CA GLU A 776 44.97 18.55 -3.03
C GLU A 776 46.15 18.84 -3.98
N VAL A 777 45.92 19.66 -5.00
CA VAL A 777 46.93 20.02 -6.01
C VAL A 777 46.93 21.53 -6.23
N SER A 778 48.12 22.16 -6.27
CA SER A 778 48.23 23.57 -6.65
C SER A 778 47.97 23.76 -8.16
N GLU A 779 47.06 24.67 -8.51
CA GLU A 779 46.72 25.03 -9.90
C GLU A 779 47.98 25.39 -10.69
N SER A 780 48.85 26.21 -10.10
CA SER A 780 50.06 26.72 -10.76
C SER A 780 51.00 25.59 -11.21
N VAL A 781 51.09 24.50 -10.44
CA VAL A 781 52.03 23.39 -10.69
C VAL A 781 51.39 22.27 -11.51
N ALA A 782 50.06 22.17 -11.60
CA ALA A 782 49.41 21.07 -12.32
C ALA A 782 49.84 20.94 -13.80
N PRO A 783 49.94 22.02 -14.61
CA PRO A 783 50.36 21.93 -16.00
C PRO A 783 51.76 21.36 -16.20
N PHE A 784 52.66 21.54 -15.22
CA PHE A 784 54.00 20.94 -15.24
C PHE A 784 53.95 19.42 -15.45
N TYR A 785 53.08 18.74 -14.71
CA TYR A 785 53.01 17.28 -14.70
C TYR A 785 52.54 16.71 -16.04
N TYR A 786 51.81 17.51 -16.81
CA TYR A 786 51.43 17.24 -18.19
C TYR A 786 52.59 17.54 -19.14
N TYR A 787 53.12 18.77 -19.14
CA TYR A 787 54.14 19.20 -20.11
C TYR A 787 55.50 18.52 -19.94
N LYS A 788 55.88 18.08 -18.73
CA LYS A 788 57.14 17.34 -18.53
C LYS A 788 57.19 16.01 -19.29
N GLN A 789 56.02 15.44 -19.61
CA GLN A 789 55.89 14.21 -20.39
C GLN A 789 55.86 14.50 -21.90
N ASN A 790 55.74 15.78 -22.30
CA ASN A 790 55.69 16.18 -23.69
C ASN A 790 57.12 16.34 -24.26
N PRO A 791 57.50 15.54 -25.27
CA PRO A 791 58.86 15.58 -25.82
C PRO A 791 59.22 16.89 -26.53
N THR A 792 58.26 17.73 -26.93
CA THR A 792 58.52 19.01 -27.62
C THR A 792 58.57 20.23 -26.69
N LEU A 793 58.01 20.13 -25.48
CA LEU A 793 57.91 21.23 -24.51
C LEU A 793 58.71 20.97 -23.22
N SER A 794 59.59 19.96 -23.23
CA SER A 794 60.40 19.60 -22.07
C SER A 794 61.36 20.73 -21.67
N ALA A 795 61.36 21.07 -20.37
CA ALA A 795 62.31 22.01 -19.78
C ALA A 795 63.72 21.43 -19.57
N SER A 796 64.04 20.31 -20.22
CA SER A 796 65.35 19.63 -20.12
C SER A 796 66.49 20.44 -20.74
N ALA A 797 66.21 21.18 -21.84
CA ALA A 797 67.22 21.93 -22.58
C ALA A 797 67.14 23.47 -22.41
N ARG A 798 65.95 24.01 -22.12
CA ARG A 798 65.72 25.46 -21.89
C ARG A 798 64.67 25.69 -20.81
N PRO A 799 64.74 26.80 -20.05
CA PRO A 799 63.67 27.16 -19.15
C PRO A 799 62.34 27.36 -19.91
N VAL A 800 61.25 26.91 -19.32
CA VAL A 800 59.89 27.07 -19.85
C VAL A 800 59.08 27.86 -18.84
N VAL A 801 58.37 28.90 -19.30
CA VAL A 801 57.44 29.65 -18.46
C VAL A 801 56.03 29.23 -18.83
N ASN A 802 55.28 28.72 -17.85
CA ASN A 802 53.85 28.53 -17.96
C ASN A 802 53.15 29.71 -17.31
N VAL A 803 52.20 30.30 -18.03
CA VAL A 803 51.35 31.40 -17.57
C VAL A 803 49.92 30.94 -17.71
N ASP A 804 49.27 30.67 -16.59
CA ASP A 804 47.86 30.36 -16.52
C ASP A 804 47.09 31.63 -16.13
N ILE A 805 46.21 32.10 -17.02
CA ILE A 805 45.44 33.33 -16.84
C ILE A 805 43.99 32.93 -16.63
N GLY A 806 43.55 32.92 -15.37
CA GLY A 806 42.17 32.64 -15.00
C GLY A 806 41.27 33.88 -15.05
N GLY A 807 40.10 33.76 -14.43
CA GLY A 807 39.20 34.90 -14.22
C GLY A 807 39.72 35.87 -13.16
N GLY A 808 40.20 35.36 -12.02
CA GLY A 808 40.61 36.19 -10.88
C GLY A 808 42.12 36.25 -10.61
N THR A 809 42.88 35.26 -11.05
CA THR A 809 44.32 35.12 -10.77
C THR A 809 45.09 34.74 -12.02
N SER A 810 46.33 35.22 -12.09
CA SER A 810 47.32 34.70 -13.03
C SER A 810 48.41 33.97 -12.25
N ASP A 811 48.73 32.77 -12.69
CA ASP A 811 49.70 31.87 -12.08
C ASP A 811 50.86 31.66 -13.05
N VAL A 812 52.07 31.99 -12.62
CA VAL A 812 53.29 31.88 -13.41
C VAL A 812 54.22 30.87 -12.75
N VAL A 813 54.63 29.86 -13.51
CA VAL A 813 55.63 28.89 -13.08
C VAL A 813 56.74 28.77 -14.10
N VAL A 814 57.98 28.88 -13.62
CA VAL A 814 59.19 28.70 -14.43
C VAL A 814 59.75 27.30 -14.15
N TYR A 815 59.86 26.49 -15.20
CA TYR A 815 60.44 25.16 -15.16
C TYR A 815 61.86 25.19 -15.71
N GLU A 816 62.79 24.51 -15.06
CA GLU A 816 64.15 24.32 -15.54
C GLU A 816 64.64 22.92 -15.16
N ARG A 817 65.28 22.20 -16.10
CA ARG A 817 65.73 20.82 -15.93
C ARG A 817 64.60 19.87 -15.51
N ASN A 818 63.40 20.09 -16.04
CA ASN A 818 62.18 19.38 -15.65
C ASN A 818 61.90 19.45 -14.13
N GLU A 819 62.14 20.60 -13.50
CA GLU A 819 61.74 20.90 -12.12
C GLU A 819 61.15 22.32 -12.04
N PRO A 820 60.13 22.58 -11.20
CA PRO A 820 59.68 23.95 -10.92
C PRO A 820 60.75 24.72 -10.14
N ARG A 821 61.14 25.90 -10.64
CA ARG A 821 62.15 26.78 -10.04
C ARG A 821 61.56 28.01 -9.39
N LEU A 822 60.61 28.67 -10.07
CA LEU A 822 59.96 29.88 -9.60
C LEU A 822 58.46 29.72 -9.74
N LEU A 823 57.72 30.20 -8.76
CA LEU A 823 56.26 30.22 -8.74
C LEU A 823 55.80 31.56 -8.18
N THR A 824 54.93 32.24 -8.92
CA THR A 824 54.22 33.44 -8.46
C THR A 824 52.76 33.35 -8.89
N SER A 825 51.86 33.85 -8.04
CA SER A 825 50.43 33.89 -8.29
C SER A 825 49.90 35.22 -7.79
N PHE A 826 49.15 35.93 -8.63
CA PHE A 826 48.73 37.30 -8.34
C PHE A 826 47.35 37.62 -8.92
N ARG A 827 46.63 38.55 -8.27
CA ARG A 827 45.25 38.95 -8.62
C ARG A 827 45.19 39.94 -9.78
N PHE A 828 45.70 39.54 -10.94
CA PHE A 828 45.64 40.33 -12.17
C PHE A 828 45.38 39.37 -13.34
N ALA A 829 44.13 39.27 -13.76
CA ALA A 829 43.66 38.25 -14.71
C ALA A 829 42.48 38.77 -15.54
N GLY A 830 41.59 37.90 -16.05
CA GLY A 830 40.45 38.30 -16.88
C GLY A 830 39.58 39.42 -16.28
N ASN A 831 39.32 39.39 -14.98
CA ASN A 831 38.52 40.42 -14.29
C ASN A 831 39.22 41.78 -14.22
N ALA A 832 40.54 41.87 -14.42
CA ALA A 832 41.23 43.15 -14.55
C ALA A 832 40.94 43.85 -15.90
N ILE A 833 40.54 43.08 -16.92
CA ILE A 833 40.08 43.61 -18.21
C ILE A 833 38.57 43.84 -18.16
N TYR A 834 37.82 42.82 -17.73
CA TYR A 834 36.38 42.75 -17.95
C TYR A 834 35.54 43.10 -16.73
N GLY A 835 36.08 43.01 -15.53
CA GLY A 835 35.33 43.18 -14.28
C GLY A 835 35.27 44.63 -13.80
N ASP A 836 34.67 44.82 -12.63
CA ASP A 836 34.45 46.13 -12.00
C ASP A 836 35.53 46.53 -10.98
N ALA A 837 36.78 46.10 -11.24
CA ALA A 837 37.92 46.29 -10.34
C ALA A 837 37.63 45.79 -8.90
N PHE A 838 37.59 46.69 -7.91
CA PHE A 838 37.34 46.36 -6.49
C PHE A 838 35.89 46.66 -6.04
N SER A 839 34.95 46.95 -6.97
CA SER A 839 33.56 47.26 -6.60
C SER A 839 32.82 46.02 -6.10
N GLU A 840 32.35 46.04 -4.85
CA GLU A 840 31.58 44.93 -4.26
C GLU A 840 30.13 44.86 -4.78
N TYR A 841 29.56 46.00 -5.19
CA TYR A 841 28.18 46.13 -5.66
C TYR A 841 28.06 46.15 -7.19
N GLY A 842 29.17 45.88 -7.89
CA GLY A 842 29.27 46.01 -9.33
C GLY A 842 29.34 47.47 -9.79
N ALA A 843 29.80 47.69 -11.01
CA ALA A 843 29.92 49.01 -11.63
C ALA A 843 29.76 48.92 -13.15
N ALA A 844 28.93 48.00 -13.64
CA ALA A 844 28.76 47.73 -15.06
C ALA A 844 28.42 48.98 -15.89
N SER A 845 27.67 49.93 -15.32
CA SER A 845 27.38 51.21 -15.98
C SER A 845 28.63 52.07 -16.29
N HIS A 846 29.75 51.83 -15.60
CA HIS A 846 31.03 52.52 -15.82
C HIS A 846 32.02 51.70 -16.65
N ASN A 847 31.74 50.42 -16.90
CA ASN A 847 32.62 49.56 -17.69
C ASN A 847 32.56 49.91 -19.18
N GLY A 848 33.73 50.14 -19.78
CA GLY A 848 33.84 50.60 -21.17
C GLY A 848 33.28 49.60 -22.20
N PHE A 849 33.42 48.30 -21.94
CA PHE A 849 32.85 47.27 -22.81
C PHE A 849 31.32 47.24 -22.69
N VAL A 850 30.78 47.29 -21.47
CA VAL A 850 29.32 47.27 -21.25
C VAL A 850 28.66 48.46 -21.95
N ARG A 851 29.18 49.68 -21.71
CA ARG A 851 28.66 50.92 -22.30
C ARG A 851 28.68 50.91 -23.84
N LYS A 852 29.69 50.28 -24.45
CA LYS A 852 29.83 50.25 -25.91
C LYS A 852 28.93 49.19 -26.56
N TYR A 853 28.72 48.06 -25.90
CA TYR A 853 28.13 46.87 -26.53
C TYR A 853 26.73 46.49 -26.06
N ALA A 854 26.26 46.95 -24.89
CA ALA A 854 24.99 46.51 -24.32
C ALA A 854 23.80 46.73 -25.27
N ASP A 855 23.60 47.96 -25.75
CA ASP A 855 22.50 48.30 -26.65
C ASP A 855 22.60 47.54 -27.98
N LYS A 856 23.82 47.39 -28.50
CA LYS A 856 24.08 46.69 -29.76
C LYS A 856 23.72 45.21 -29.65
N ILE A 857 24.16 44.54 -28.59
CA ILE A 857 23.86 43.13 -28.34
C ILE A 857 22.35 42.95 -28.11
N GLN A 858 21.74 43.79 -27.27
CA GLN A 858 20.30 43.74 -27.01
C GLN A 858 19.47 43.91 -28.30
N THR A 859 19.85 44.86 -29.15
CA THR A 859 19.18 45.09 -30.44
C THR A 859 19.31 43.88 -31.36
N LEU A 860 20.50 43.25 -31.41
CA LEU A 860 20.72 42.06 -32.23
C LEU A 860 19.90 40.86 -31.72
N LEU A 861 19.80 40.66 -30.41
CA LEU A 861 18.97 39.59 -29.84
C LEU A 861 17.48 39.80 -30.15
N ASN A 862 16.98 41.04 -29.99
CA ASN A 862 15.59 41.40 -30.28
C ASN A 862 15.23 41.24 -31.76
N SER A 863 16.06 41.79 -32.67
CA SER A 863 15.80 41.76 -34.12
C SER A 863 15.74 40.35 -34.71
N GLN A 864 16.20 39.35 -33.96
CA GLN A 864 16.35 37.97 -34.40
C GLN A 864 15.38 37.01 -33.68
N ASN A 865 14.44 37.55 -32.90
CA ASN A 865 13.46 36.81 -32.12
C ASN A 865 14.10 35.77 -31.18
N LEU A 866 15.24 36.11 -30.56
CA LEU A 866 15.92 35.28 -29.58
C LEU A 866 15.43 35.63 -28.16
N THR A 867 14.15 35.40 -27.89
CA THR A 867 13.46 35.91 -26.69
C THR A 867 14.15 35.50 -25.38
N ASN A 868 14.45 34.21 -25.17
CA ASN A 868 15.11 33.76 -23.93
C ASN A 868 16.48 34.41 -23.70
N LEU A 869 17.30 34.53 -24.75
CA LEU A 869 18.61 35.18 -24.65
C LEU A 869 18.47 36.69 -24.47
N SER A 870 17.47 37.31 -25.09
CA SER A 870 17.15 38.73 -24.93
C SER A 870 16.73 39.05 -23.50
N ASP A 871 15.84 38.24 -22.93
CA ASP A 871 15.35 38.38 -21.57
C ASP A 871 16.48 38.15 -20.56
N ASN A 872 17.28 37.11 -20.79
CA ASN A 872 18.45 36.83 -19.96
C ASN A 872 19.50 37.96 -20.06
N ASN A 873 19.72 38.55 -21.24
CA ASN A 873 20.62 39.70 -21.38
C ASN A 873 20.18 40.89 -20.53
N ARG A 874 18.88 41.19 -20.51
CA ARG A 874 18.32 42.25 -19.65
C ARG A 874 18.54 41.94 -18.18
N GLN A 875 18.25 40.71 -17.75
CA GLN A 875 18.48 40.26 -16.37
C GLN A 875 19.97 40.35 -15.99
N MET A 876 20.88 39.95 -16.89
CA MET A 876 22.33 40.03 -16.65
C MET A 876 22.79 41.49 -16.51
N LEU A 877 22.26 42.41 -17.30
CA LEU A 877 22.56 43.85 -17.16
C LEU A 877 22.09 44.41 -15.81
N GLU A 878 20.96 43.93 -15.28
CA GLU A 878 20.43 44.33 -13.97
C GLU A 878 21.31 43.86 -12.80
N THR A 879 22.13 42.82 -12.96
CA THR A 879 23.09 42.40 -11.93
C THR A 879 24.13 43.47 -11.61
N ASN A 880 24.33 44.41 -12.52
CA ASN A 880 25.36 45.46 -12.45
C ASN A 880 26.80 44.92 -12.33
N ARG A 881 27.06 43.63 -12.62
CA ARG A 881 28.38 42.98 -12.56
C ARG A 881 28.96 42.74 -13.95
N SER A 882 30.02 43.46 -14.30
CA SER A 882 30.60 43.37 -15.65
C SER A 882 31.13 41.99 -15.99
N GLU A 883 31.77 41.28 -15.06
CA GLU A 883 32.31 39.94 -15.31
C GLU A 883 31.23 38.88 -15.59
N ASP A 884 30.03 39.04 -15.03
CA ASP A 884 28.88 38.18 -15.29
C ASP A 884 28.29 38.50 -16.69
N ILE A 885 28.10 39.80 -16.99
CA ILE A 885 27.64 40.28 -18.31
C ILE A 885 28.57 39.83 -19.44
N MET A 886 29.89 40.03 -19.28
CA MET A 886 30.88 39.66 -20.29
C MET A 886 30.91 38.15 -20.51
N ALA A 887 30.87 37.35 -19.45
CA ALA A 887 30.83 35.90 -19.57
C ALA A 887 29.59 35.43 -20.33
N PHE A 888 28.43 36.01 -20.04
CA PHE A 888 27.22 35.75 -20.82
C PHE A 888 27.38 36.16 -22.29
N TRP A 889 27.95 37.33 -22.59
CA TRP A 889 28.17 37.73 -23.99
C TRP A 889 29.12 36.80 -24.76
N PHE A 890 30.14 36.25 -24.08
CA PHE A 890 30.99 35.20 -24.64
C PHE A 890 30.27 33.85 -24.77
N SER A 891 29.27 33.56 -23.95
CA SER A 891 28.52 32.30 -24.05
C SER A 891 27.47 32.34 -25.16
N ILE A 892 26.92 33.50 -25.52
CA ILE A 892 25.86 33.62 -26.53
C ILE A 892 26.27 33.01 -27.87
N GLU A 893 27.52 33.22 -28.32
CA GLU A 893 28.00 32.65 -29.60
C GLU A 893 28.10 31.11 -29.59
N LYS A 894 28.06 30.48 -28.41
CA LYS A 894 28.05 29.01 -28.26
C LYS A 894 26.64 28.43 -28.43
N SER A 895 25.58 29.23 -28.28
CA SER A 895 24.19 28.80 -28.43
C SER A 895 23.92 28.29 -29.84
N ASN A 896 23.18 27.18 -29.94
CA ASN A 896 22.79 26.59 -31.23
C ASN A 896 21.94 27.56 -32.05
N ASP A 897 21.05 28.33 -31.42
CA ASP A 897 20.19 29.30 -32.10
C ASP A 897 20.98 30.44 -32.74
N VAL A 898 22.12 30.79 -32.13
CA VAL A 898 23.02 31.84 -32.62
C VAL A 898 23.95 31.30 -33.69
N LYS A 899 24.52 30.10 -33.50
CA LYS A 899 25.35 29.41 -34.50
C LYS A 899 24.58 29.16 -35.79
N ALA A 900 23.34 28.67 -35.70
CA ALA A 900 22.48 28.40 -36.84
C ALA A 900 22.28 29.63 -37.72
N LYS A 901 22.30 30.82 -37.12
CA LYS A 901 22.10 32.08 -37.84
C LYS A 901 23.43 32.79 -38.20
N SER A 902 24.55 32.44 -37.55
CA SER A 902 25.89 33.01 -37.79
C SER A 902 26.00 34.54 -37.62
N MET A 903 25.29 35.13 -36.65
CA MET A 903 25.07 36.59 -36.61
C MET A 903 25.70 37.34 -35.44
N LEU A 904 25.97 36.67 -34.32
CA LEU A 904 26.48 37.31 -33.11
C LEU A 904 27.73 36.59 -32.61
N SER A 905 28.85 37.28 -32.63
CA SER A 905 30.09 36.85 -32.00
C SER A 905 30.68 38.02 -31.24
N PHE A 906 30.64 37.96 -29.90
CA PHE A 906 31.23 39.00 -29.07
C PHE A 906 32.76 39.04 -29.24
N ASN A 907 33.40 37.86 -29.35
CA ASN A 907 34.80 37.74 -29.73
C ASN A 907 35.10 38.44 -31.06
N GLY A 908 34.25 38.22 -32.08
CA GLY A 908 34.39 38.89 -33.38
C GLY A 908 34.17 40.40 -33.33
N MET A 909 33.35 40.90 -32.39
CA MET A 909 33.20 42.34 -32.15
C MET A 909 34.46 42.93 -31.52
N LEU A 910 34.99 42.28 -30.47
CA LEU A 910 36.22 42.71 -29.80
C LEU A 910 37.43 42.70 -30.74
N ALA A 911 37.55 41.69 -31.60
CA ALA A 911 38.66 41.59 -32.57
C ALA A 911 38.68 42.74 -33.60
N LYS A 912 37.52 43.34 -33.88
CA LYS A 912 37.36 44.45 -34.82
C LYS A 912 37.32 45.82 -34.12
N ASP A 913 37.42 45.85 -32.79
CA ASP A 913 37.36 47.07 -31.99
C ASP A 913 38.72 47.75 -31.93
N GLU A 914 38.91 48.86 -32.65
CA GLU A 914 40.15 49.61 -32.66
C GLU A 914 40.35 50.43 -31.37
N ASP A 915 39.27 50.85 -30.70
CA ASP A 915 39.34 51.73 -29.53
C ASP A 915 39.75 50.97 -28.27
N LEU A 916 39.18 49.78 -28.05
CA LEU A 916 39.39 49.00 -26.82
C LEU A 916 40.57 48.03 -26.92
N LYS A 917 41.20 47.88 -28.09
CA LYS A 917 42.36 47.00 -28.30
C LYS A 917 43.52 47.31 -27.36
N ILE A 918 43.72 48.58 -27.01
CA ILE A 918 44.80 49.03 -26.12
C ILE A 918 44.74 48.38 -24.74
N VAL A 919 43.53 48.03 -24.25
CA VAL A 919 43.33 47.40 -22.94
C VAL A 919 44.01 46.03 -22.89
N PHE A 920 43.87 45.22 -23.95
CA PHE A 920 44.50 43.91 -24.06
C PHE A 920 46.02 43.99 -24.18
N VAL A 921 46.52 44.97 -24.95
CA VAL A 921 47.96 45.21 -25.11
C VAL A 921 48.58 45.61 -23.77
N LEU A 922 47.94 46.52 -23.03
CA LEU A 922 48.40 46.96 -21.73
C LEU A 922 48.40 45.80 -20.72
N PHE A 923 47.31 45.03 -20.68
CA PHE A 923 47.20 43.84 -19.81
C PHE A 923 48.33 42.84 -20.08
N TYR A 924 48.54 42.46 -21.34
CA TYR A 924 49.56 41.49 -21.72
C TYR A 924 50.98 42.03 -21.44
N THR A 925 51.24 43.31 -21.70
CA THR A 925 52.53 43.95 -21.44
C THR A 925 52.84 43.99 -19.94
N ALA A 926 51.85 44.32 -19.11
CA ALA A 926 52.02 44.32 -17.65
C ALA A 926 52.33 42.91 -17.12
N LEU A 927 51.69 41.89 -17.67
CA LEU A 927 51.94 40.50 -17.32
C LEU A 927 53.36 40.08 -17.70
N LEU A 928 53.80 40.35 -18.93
CA LEU A 928 55.17 40.06 -19.37
C LEU A 928 56.23 40.82 -18.57
N TYR A 929 55.95 42.08 -18.21
CA TYR A 929 56.84 42.87 -17.37
C TYR A 929 57.02 42.22 -15.99
N HIS A 930 55.94 41.72 -15.37
CA HIS A 930 56.04 41.00 -14.09
C HIS A 930 56.82 39.68 -14.21
N ILE A 931 56.70 38.96 -15.33
CA ILE A 931 57.47 37.73 -15.57
C ILE A 931 58.97 38.03 -15.70
N ALA A 932 59.33 39.17 -16.27
CA ALA A 932 60.72 39.56 -16.49
C ALA A 932 61.41 40.13 -15.23
N GLN A 933 60.62 40.64 -14.27
CA GLN A 933 61.07 41.08 -12.94
C GLN A 933 61.55 39.90 -12.11
#